data_AF-A0A6J1BD79-F1
#
_entry.id   AF-A0A6J1BD79-F1
#
_cell.length_a   1.000
_cell.length_b   1.000
_cell.length_c   1.000
_cell.angle_alpha   90.00
_cell.angle_beta   90.00
_cell.angle_gamma   90.00
#
_symmetry.space_group_name_H-M   'P 1'
#
loop_
_entity.id
_entity.type
_entity.pdbx_description
1 polymer ?
#
loop_
_entity_poly.entity_id
_entity_poly.type
_entity_poly.pdbx_seq_one_letter_code
_entity_poly.pdbx_strand_id
1 'polypeptide(L)'
;MAEVESFDDLLASRKLLKTSLENSRALALALDKTGPRLAEIDRKLASSEAAIRPSSSKNCTFAAIRDHVSLALGPAVAVLKIFNSIRELEKSLFSGPFSDLSSYLSTIRQFEEALKFLTGNCNLAIQWLQGVMELLEDNSVADGKYIVNLRRSLSILQELQATREHACLSGAFDKLEISFKQILADISVPLALTSLTAEQACDAATPFPVLILQKLQAIVERLNASNRLKNCMSIFVEVRSLNARKSLQALDLAYLEKAITDFDDVQDMERCIEEWSKHMEFIVKHVLELEHRLCKEVFGSIATGVWMDCYAKIAAQSGILSFLQFGMSIAESKNCPIKHLNLLRIFSVLENMRMDFNKLFGGEACVEIKTMTSDLVTKVVNCASEIFWELPVQVELERQSYPPKDGGVPRLVSFVTGYCNQLLDDKYRPVLTQVLKICQGWKHEKYEEGLVTNQIYSIVREIAVNLDAWSKTYEQRPLSYIFMMNNHSHFHSLKGTELGNLMGDSWLSAHGQYREYYSALYLRESWGKLLTCLSQDNPVSSDLRKRLKAFNEAVDDMYSKQSNWVIFDESLRQKMHQLVVQALVPAYRSYLQKYSLLVEHSDTTRTPKYTAKSLENMLNTLFQPRQIKYRSTIDSHFTGKQRNAVTNQFRLTLTAM
;
A
#
# COMPACT_ATOMS: atom_id res chain seq x y z
N MET A 1 141.25 83.98 10.31
CA MET A 1 140.36 83.82 9.14
C MET A 1 139.10 83.04 9.53
N ALA A 2 138.38 83.46 10.58
CA ALA A 2 137.15 82.79 11.05
C ALA A 2 135.96 83.76 11.19
N GLU A 3 136.15 85.05 10.90
CA GLU A 3 135.11 86.08 11.05
C GLU A 3 134.43 86.47 9.73
N VAL A 4 134.85 85.90 8.59
CA VAL A 4 134.30 86.23 7.27
C VAL A 4 133.28 85.18 6.78
N GLU A 5 133.35 83.91 7.21
CA GLU A 5 132.39 82.86 6.81
C GLU A 5 131.04 82.93 7.55
N SER A 6 131.01 83.46 8.79
CA SER A 6 129.80 83.53 9.62
C SER A 6 128.72 84.50 9.10
N PHE A 7 129.12 85.54 8.35
CA PHE A 7 128.18 86.56 7.88
C PHE A 7 127.43 86.13 6.61
N ASP A 8 128.08 85.36 5.74
CA ASP A 8 127.49 84.86 4.50
C ASP A 8 126.42 83.78 4.75
N ASP A 9 126.62 82.92 5.76
CA ASP A 9 125.64 81.91 6.16
C ASP A 9 124.36 82.52 6.76
N LEU A 10 124.48 83.64 7.48
CA LEU A 10 123.33 84.36 8.04
C LEU A 10 122.50 85.06 6.94
N LEU A 11 123.17 85.59 5.91
CA LEU A 11 122.53 86.17 4.73
C LEU A 11 121.82 85.12 3.87
N ALA A 12 122.44 83.95 3.70
CA ALA A 12 121.82 82.82 3.00
C ALA A 12 120.55 82.33 3.72
N SER A 13 120.61 82.18 5.05
CA SER A 13 119.48 81.77 5.88
C SER A 13 118.33 82.79 5.85
N ARG A 14 118.63 84.08 5.89
CA ARG A 14 117.62 85.14 5.76
C ARG A 14 116.94 85.13 4.39
N LYS A 15 117.69 84.84 3.33
CA LYS A 15 117.17 84.77 1.95
C LYS A 15 116.22 83.57 1.80
N LEU A 16 116.62 82.39 2.30
CA LEU A 16 115.78 81.18 2.33
C LEU A 16 114.48 81.38 3.12
N LEU A 17 114.56 82.01 4.30
CA LEU A 17 113.37 82.24 5.13
C LEU A 17 112.39 83.20 4.46
N LYS A 18 112.91 84.22 3.75
CA LYS A 18 112.09 85.16 2.98
C LYS A 18 111.38 84.46 1.81
N THR A 19 112.08 83.60 1.08
CA THR A 19 111.49 82.82 -0.02
C THR A 19 110.45 81.83 0.48
N SER A 20 110.68 81.19 1.63
CA SER A 20 109.70 80.29 2.26
C SER A 20 108.43 81.02 2.70
N LEU A 21 108.57 82.23 3.27
CA LEU A 21 107.43 83.06 3.66
C LEU A 21 106.61 83.55 2.46
N GLU A 22 107.29 83.92 1.36
CA GLU A 22 106.65 84.29 0.10
C GLU A 22 105.89 83.10 -0.53
N ASN A 23 106.47 81.89 -0.49
CA ASN A 23 105.78 80.68 -0.94
C ASN A 23 104.56 80.34 -0.08
N SER A 24 104.66 80.47 1.25
CA SER A 24 103.53 80.24 2.16
C SER A 24 102.37 81.23 1.91
N ARG A 25 102.68 82.51 1.66
CA ARG A 25 101.68 83.50 1.25
C ARG A 25 101.04 83.20 -0.11
N ALA A 26 101.81 82.71 -1.08
CA ALA A 26 101.28 82.31 -2.38
C ALA A 26 100.32 81.11 -2.25
N LEU A 27 100.63 80.15 -1.38
CA LEU A 27 99.79 78.98 -1.10
C LEU A 27 98.50 79.36 -0.36
N ALA A 28 98.56 80.27 0.61
CA ALA A 28 97.38 80.81 1.29
C ALA A 28 96.42 81.53 0.32
N LEU A 29 96.96 82.33 -0.61
CA LEU A 29 96.18 83.00 -1.66
C LEU A 29 95.56 82.01 -2.67
N ALA A 30 96.22 80.88 -2.94
CA ALA A 30 95.67 79.82 -3.78
C ALA A 30 94.51 79.09 -3.09
N LEU A 31 94.64 78.82 -1.79
CA LEU A 31 93.60 78.19 -0.97
C LEU A 31 92.33 79.04 -0.84
N ASP A 32 92.49 80.35 -0.62
CA ASP A 32 91.37 81.31 -0.60
C ASP A 32 90.63 81.38 -1.95
N LYS A 33 91.32 81.14 -3.07
CA LYS A 33 90.68 81.03 -4.41
C LYS A 33 89.93 79.72 -4.63
N THR A 34 90.28 78.63 -3.94
CA THR A 34 89.61 77.32 -4.06
C THR A 34 88.36 77.18 -3.19
N GLY A 35 88.28 77.86 -2.05
CA GLY A 35 87.10 77.86 -1.18
C GLY A 35 85.77 78.13 -1.91
N PRO A 36 85.63 79.24 -2.67
CA PRO A 36 84.39 79.54 -3.40
C PRO A 36 84.10 78.57 -4.55
N ARG A 37 85.12 77.90 -5.11
CA ARG A 37 84.92 76.87 -6.15
C ARG A 37 84.32 75.58 -5.57
N LEU A 38 84.72 75.19 -4.36
CA LEU A 38 84.14 74.03 -3.69
C LEU A 38 82.67 74.28 -3.31
N ALA A 39 82.38 75.46 -2.75
CA ALA A 39 81.01 75.86 -2.43
C ALA A 39 80.09 75.90 -3.67
N GLU A 40 80.62 76.31 -4.82
CA GLU A 40 79.90 76.29 -6.10
C GLU A 40 79.62 74.86 -6.61
N ILE A 41 80.53 73.92 -6.38
CA ILE A 41 80.34 72.50 -6.74
C ILE A 41 79.28 71.87 -5.84
N ASP A 42 79.33 72.08 -4.51
CA ASP A 42 78.31 71.56 -3.59
C ASP A 42 76.93 72.13 -3.89
N ARG A 43 76.85 73.43 -4.23
CA ARG A 43 75.61 74.07 -4.67
C ARG A 43 75.08 73.46 -5.97
N LYS A 44 75.95 73.14 -6.94
CA LYS A 44 75.57 72.47 -8.19
C LYS A 44 75.16 71.01 -7.98
N LEU A 45 75.79 70.31 -7.03
CA LEU A 45 75.45 68.94 -6.69
C LEU A 45 74.06 68.89 -6.03
N ALA A 46 73.81 69.75 -5.04
CA ALA A 46 72.50 69.88 -4.39
C ALA A 46 71.40 70.30 -5.38
N SER A 47 71.71 71.21 -6.31
CA SER A 47 70.79 71.60 -7.39
C SER A 47 70.51 70.46 -8.37
N SER A 48 71.51 69.63 -8.68
CA SER A 48 71.36 68.48 -9.57
C SER A 48 70.58 67.37 -8.89
N GLU A 49 70.83 67.12 -7.60
CA GLU A 49 70.09 66.15 -6.79
C GLU A 49 68.62 66.56 -6.62
N ALA A 50 68.34 67.85 -6.37
CA ALA A 50 66.99 68.39 -6.31
C ALA A 50 66.25 68.34 -7.66
N ALA A 51 66.96 68.49 -8.78
CA ALA A 51 66.39 68.35 -10.13
C ALA A 51 66.14 66.88 -10.53
N ILE A 52 66.91 65.93 -9.99
CA ILE A 52 66.80 64.50 -10.28
C ILE A 52 65.74 63.82 -9.41
N ARG A 53 65.54 64.23 -8.14
CA ARG A 53 64.56 63.64 -7.20
C ARG A 53 63.12 63.49 -7.75
N PRO A 54 62.54 64.50 -8.45
CA PRO A 54 61.21 64.38 -9.06
C PRO A 54 61.19 63.44 -10.27
N SER A 55 62.32 63.27 -10.94
CA SER A 55 62.45 62.46 -12.15
C SER A 55 62.72 61.00 -11.83
N SER A 56 63.47 60.70 -10.76
CA SER A 56 63.71 59.33 -10.27
C SER A 56 62.48 58.73 -9.59
N SER A 57 61.70 59.51 -8.83
CA SER A 57 60.42 59.05 -8.26
C SER A 57 59.37 58.78 -9.34
N LYS A 58 59.32 59.61 -10.40
CA LYS A 58 58.50 59.37 -11.59
C LYS A 58 58.95 58.13 -12.37
N ASN A 59 60.25 57.92 -12.55
CA ASN A 59 60.75 56.73 -13.25
C ASN A 59 60.51 55.43 -12.46
N CYS A 60 60.62 55.45 -11.13
CA CYS A 60 60.26 54.30 -10.29
C CYS A 60 58.74 54.01 -10.33
N THR A 61 57.90 55.04 -10.34
CA THR A 61 56.44 54.87 -10.47
C THR A 61 56.03 54.38 -11.86
N PHE A 62 56.66 54.86 -12.95
CA PHE A 62 56.41 54.33 -14.30
C PHE A 62 56.90 52.89 -14.47
N ALA A 63 58.03 52.51 -13.85
CA ALA A 63 58.47 51.12 -13.83
C ALA A 63 57.47 50.23 -13.08
N ALA A 64 57.01 50.65 -11.90
CA ALA A 64 55.99 49.94 -11.14
C ALA A 64 54.65 49.83 -11.89
N ILE A 65 54.18 50.91 -12.54
CA ILE A 65 52.97 50.91 -13.38
C ILE A 65 53.14 49.96 -14.56
N ARG A 66 54.28 49.98 -15.27
CA ARG A 66 54.56 49.09 -16.39
C ARG A 66 54.56 47.62 -15.96
N ASP A 67 55.17 47.33 -14.81
CA ASP A 67 55.26 45.97 -14.29
C ASP A 67 53.86 45.48 -13.89
N HIS A 68 53.05 46.29 -13.21
CA HIS A 68 51.64 45.97 -12.90
C HIS A 68 50.75 45.83 -14.14
N VAL A 69 50.93 46.67 -15.17
CA VAL A 69 50.20 46.55 -16.46
C VAL A 69 50.61 45.27 -17.19
N SER A 70 51.90 44.91 -17.18
CA SER A 70 52.38 43.67 -17.80
C SER A 70 51.86 42.42 -17.08
N LEU A 71 51.73 42.49 -15.75
CA LEU A 71 51.13 41.43 -14.93
C LEU A 71 49.62 41.29 -15.13
N ALA A 72 48.91 42.39 -15.42
CA ALA A 72 47.47 42.35 -15.74
C ALA A 72 47.17 41.88 -17.18
N LEU A 73 48.11 42.09 -18.12
CA LEU A 73 47.94 41.73 -19.53
C LEU A 73 47.84 40.20 -19.73
N GLY A 74 48.65 39.43 -18.98
CA GLY A 74 48.66 37.96 -19.06
C GLY A 74 47.29 37.34 -18.73
N PRO A 75 46.72 37.61 -17.55
CA PRO A 75 45.37 37.18 -17.17
C PRO A 75 44.29 37.67 -18.14
N ALA A 76 44.37 38.91 -18.64
CA ALA A 76 43.40 39.44 -19.59
C ALA A 76 43.43 38.70 -20.95
N VAL A 77 44.62 38.36 -21.45
CA VAL A 77 44.78 37.55 -22.67
C VAL A 77 44.31 36.10 -22.43
N ALA A 78 44.56 35.54 -21.24
CA ALA A 78 44.06 34.23 -20.85
C ALA A 78 42.53 34.20 -20.81
N VAL A 79 41.89 35.22 -20.22
CA VAL A 79 40.42 35.40 -20.21
C VAL A 79 39.87 35.41 -21.64
N LEU A 80 40.49 36.16 -22.57
CA LEU A 80 40.04 36.19 -23.98
C LEU A 80 40.16 34.84 -24.68
N LYS A 81 41.25 34.10 -24.46
CA LYS A 81 41.44 32.76 -25.03
C LYS A 81 40.42 31.77 -24.48
N ILE A 82 40.23 31.75 -23.16
CA ILE A 82 39.25 30.88 -22.48
C ILE A 82 37.83 31.23 -22.96
N PHE A 83 37.50 32.52 -23.10
CA PHE A 83 36.21 32.98 -23.57
C PHE A 83 35.91 32.53 -25.02
N ASN A 84 36.90 32.55 -25.91
CA ASN A 84 36.73 32.03 -27.27
C ASN A 84 36.49 30.51 -27.27
N SER A 85 37.20 29.75 -26.44
CA SER A 85 36.96 28.32 -26.27
C SER A 85 35.57 28.02 -25.71
N ILE A 86 35.09 28.82 -24.74
CA ILE A 86 33.73 28.74 -24.20
C ILE A 86 32.70 28.97 -25.31
N ARG A 87 32.90 29.94 -26.19
CA ARG A 87 31.98 30.25 -27.28
C ARG A 87 31.88 29.13 -28.33
N GLU A 88 32.97 28.43 -28.59
CA GLU A 88 32.96 27.24 -29.46
C GLU A 88 32.27 26.05 -28.78
N LEU A 89 32.54 25.83 -27.48
CA LEU A 89 31.84 24.82 -26.69
C LEU A 89 30.33 25.13 -26.57
N GLU A 90 29.94 26.39 -26.43
CA GLU A 90 28.55 26.83 -26.39
C GLU A 90 27.80 26.45 -27.68
N LYS A 91 28.41 26.65 -28.86
CA LYS A 91 27.83 26.19 -30.13
C LYS A 91 27.61 24.67 -30.16
N SER A 92 28.55 23.89 -29.61
CA SER A 92 28.41 22.43 -29.54
C SER A 92 27.36 21.96 -28.51
N LEU A 93 27.06 22.76 -27.48
CA LEU A 93 25.95 22.52 -26.54
C LEU A 93 24.58 22.82 -27.17
N PHE A 94 24.52 23.60 -28.25
CA PHE A 94 23.27 23.85 -28.98
C PHE A 94 22.77 22.64 -29.77
N SER A 95 23.66 21.77 -30.25
CA SER A 95 23.32 20.55 -31.03
C SER A 95 22.49 19.51 -30.27
N GLY A 96 22.42 19.60 -28.94
CA GLY A 96 21.61 18.72 -28.10
C GLY A 96 22.19 17.30 -27.90
N PRO A 97 21.70 16.55 -26.91
CA PRO A 97 22.26 15.25 -26.49
C PRO A 97 21.91 14.05 -27.39
N PHE A 98 21.16 14.26 -28.49
CA PHE A 98 20.43 13.19 -29.19
C PHE A 98 21.30 12.28 -30.08
N SER A 99 22.46 12.74 -30.55
CA SER A 99 23.35 11.95 -31.41
C SER A 99 24.43 11.19 -30.65
N ASP A 100 24.99 11.78 -29.59
CA ASP A 100 26.03 11.15 -28.76
C ASP A 100 26.06 11.75 -27.33
N LEU A 101 25.45 11.03 -26.40
CA LEU A 101 25.37 11.44 -25.00
C LEU A 101 26.76 11.52 -24.33
N SER A 102 27.72 10.69 -24.75
CA SER A 102 29.05 10.65 -24.14
C SER A 102 29.85 11.90 -24.49
N SER A 103 29.86 12.30 -25.77
CA SER A 103 30.48 13.56 -26.18
C SER A 103 29.76 14.78 -25.62
N TYR A 104 28.43 14.75 -25.50
CA TYR A 104 27.67 15.84 -24.89
C TYR A 104 27.98 16.01 -23.39
N LEU A 105 28.04 14.91 -22.62
CA LEU A 105 28.43 14.94 -21.20
C LEU A 105 29.88 15.43 -21.02
N SER A 106 30.80 15.02 -21.91
CA SER A 106 32.18 15.49 -21.92
C SER A 106 32.25 16.99 -22.22
N THR A 107 31.47 17.47 -23.19
CA THR A 107 31.38 18.89 -23.55
C THR A 107 30.88 19.73 -22.37
N ILE A 108 29.86 19.27 -21.63
CA ILE A 108 29.40 19.97 -20.41
C ILE A 108 30.51 19.99 -19.35
N ARG A 109 31.28 18.91 -19.20
CA ARG A 109 32.41 18.88 -18.25
C ARG A 109 33.51 19.86 -18.62
N GLN A 110 33.91 19.87 -19.89
CA GLN A 110 34.88 20.83 -20.41
C GLN A 110 34.38 22.27 -20.28
N PHE A 111 33.08 22.50 -20.47
CA PHE A 111 32.46 23.81 -20.28
C PHE A 111 32.47 24.26 -18.82
N GLU A 112 32.14 23.39 -17.85
CA GLU A 112 32.25 23.70 -16.42
C GLU A 112 33.69 23.99 -15.98
N GLU A 113 34.65 23.19 -16.45
CA GLU A 113 36.07 23.42 -16.16
C GLU A 113 36.53 24.74 -16.76
N ALA A 114 36.17 25.02 -18.02
CA ALA A 114 36.47 26.28 -18.69
C ALA A 114 35.83 27.49 -17.97
N LEU A 115 34.62 27.36 -17.45
CA LEU A 115 33.99 28.39 -16.63
C LEU A 115 34.71 28.58 -15.29
N LYS A 116 35.06 27.53 -14.56
CA LYS A 116 35.88 27.64 -13.34
C LYS A 116 37.21 28.35 -13.61
N PHE A 117 37.87 28.01 -14.73
CA PHE A 117 39.09 28.68 -15.16
C PHE A 117 38.80 30.15 -15.52
N LEU A 118 37.69 30.46 -16.19
CA LEU A 118 37.29 31.83 -16.49
C LEU A 118 37.07 32.62 -15.19
N THR A 119 36.30 32.12 -14.23
CA THR A 119 36.06 32.78 -12.95
C THR A 119 37.36 33.03 -12.19
N GLY A 120 38.26 32.04 -12.14
CA GLY A 120 39.57 32.18 -11.52
C GLY A 120 40.44 33.25 -12.18
N ASN A 121 40.50 33.26 -13.51
CA ASN A 121 41.26 34.26 -14.25
C ASN A 121 40.61 35.65 -14.23
N CYS A 122 39.28 35.75 -14.21
CA CYS A 122 38.53 36.99 -14.03
C CYS A 122 38.77 37.58 -12.64
N ASN A 123 38.76 36.76 -11.57
CA ASN A 123 39.08 37.22 -10.22
C ASN A 123 40.50 37.79 -10.13
N LEU A 124 41.47 37.08 -10.72
CA LEU A 124 42.84 37.58 -10.83
C LEU A 124 42.87 38.89 -11.62
N ALA A 125 42.27 38.95 -12.80
CA ALA A 125 42.24 40.14 -13.64
C ALA A 125 41.58 41.33 -12.92
N ILE A 126 40.50 41.11 -12.16
CA ILE A 126 39.82 42.13 -11.37
C ILE A 126 40.73 42.65 -10.25
N GLN A 127 41.38 41.75 -9.48
CA GLN A 127 42.34 42.14 -8.42
C GLN A 127 43.51 42.95 -8.98
N TRP A 128 44.07 42.53 -10.12
CA TRP A 128 45.16 43.24 -10.77
C TRP A 128 44.73 44.60 -11.33
N LEU A 129 43.54 44.68 -11.96
CA LEU A 129 42.99 45.94 -12.45
C LEU A 129 42.63 46.90 -11.31
N GLN A 130 42.15 46.41 -10.17
CA GLN A 130 41.95 47.21 -8.96
C GLN A 130 43.27 47.74 -8.40
N GLY A 131 44.32 46.91 -8.32
CA GLY A 131 45.65 47.36 -7.90
C GLY A 131 46.27 48.39 -8.85
N VAL A 132 46.03 48.26 -10.17
CA VAL A 132 46.43 49.28 -11.16
C VAL A 132 45.60 50.56 -10.98
N MET A 133 44.32 50.47 -10.63
CA MET A 133 43.48 51.65 -10.36
C MET A 133 43.94 52.41 -9.10
N GLU A 134 44.16 51.72 -7.97
CA GLU A 134 44.67 52.34 -6.74
C GLU A 134 45.99 53.08 -7.00
N LEU A 135 46.91 52.42 -7.71
CA LEU A 135 48.22 52.99 -7.99
C LEU A 135 48.17 54.18 -8.98
N LEU A 136 47.17 54.23 -9.87
CA LEU A 136 46.95 55.36 -10.77
C LEU A 136 46.18 56.52 -10.13
N GLU A 137 45.25 56.23 -9.21
CA GLU A 137 44.51 57.23 -8.42
C GLU A 137 45.42 57.91 -7.40
N ASP A 138 46.32 57.16 -6.73
CA ASP A 138 47.25 57.68 -5.72
C ASP A 138 48.34 58.62 -6.27
N ASN A 139 48.74 58.43 -7.55
CA ASN A 139 49.87 59.16 -8.13
C ASN A 139 49.47 60.35 -9.03
N SER A 140 48.16 60.60 -9.27
CA SER A 140 47.66 61.70 -10.13
C SER A 140 48.22 61.75 -11.57
N VAL A 141 48.72 60.63 -12.10
CA VAL A 141 49.47 60.57 -13.37
C VAL A 141 48.58 60.31 -14.61
N ALA A 142 47.34 59.86 -14.43
CA ALA A 142 46.51 59.36 -15.54
C ALA A 142 45.48 60.38 -16.07
N ASP A 143 45.33 60.40 -17.41
CA ASP A 143 44.25 61.10 -18.12
C ASP A 143 42.89 60.54 -17.66
N GLY A 144 41.94 61.42 -17.31
CA GLY A 144 40.64 61.02 -16.73
C GLY A 144 39.85 60.06 -17.61
N LYS A 145 40.10 60.09 -18.93
CA LYS A 145 39.51 59.15 -19.91
C LYS A 145 40.04 57.71 -19.76
N TYR A 146 41.29 57.54 -19.34
CA TYR A 146 41.91 56.23 -19.13
C TYR A 146 41.35 55.54 -17.89
N ILE A 147 41.17 56.28 -16.79
CA ILE A 147 40.54 55.78 -15.55
C ILE A 147 39.09 55.36 -15.81
N VAL A 148 38.33 56.16 -16.57
CA VAL A 148 36.94 55.82 -16.95
C VAL A 148 36.88 54.53 -17.80
N ASN A 149 37.82 54.35 -18.74
CA ASN A 149 37.88 53.13 -19.54
C ASN A 149 38.27 51.90 -18.71
N LEU A 150 39.17 52.07 -17.74
CA LEU A 150 39.54 50.99 -16.79
C LEU A 150 38.34 50.60 -15.92
N ARG A 151 37.61 51.58 -15.38
CA ARG A 151 36.39 51.36 -14.58
C ARG A 151 35.30 50.68 -15.41
N ARG A 152 35.13 51.06 -16.67
CA ARG A 152 34.20 50.39 -17.59
C ARG A 152 34.60 48.94 -17.86
N SER A 153 35.88 48.67 -18.07
CA SER A 153 36.40 47.31 -18.31
C SER A 153 36.23 46.43 -17.06
N LEU A 154 36.44 47.01 -15.86
CA LEU A 154 36.18 46.35 -14.58
C LEU A 154 34.70 45.98 -14.43
N SER A 155 33.80 46.93 -14.73
CA SER A 155 32.35 46.69 -14.70
C SER A 155 31.91 45.59 -15.67
N ILE A 156 32.49 45.55 -16.88
CA ILE A 156 32.20 44.50 -17.88
C ILE A 156 32.69 43.13 -17.40
N LEU A 157 33.88 43.06 -16.77
CA LEU A 157 34.39 41.80 -16.20
C LEU A 157 33.53 41.31 -15.02
N GLN A 158 33.05 42.23 -14.18
CA GLN A 158 32.13 41.94 -13.08
C GLN A 158 30.75 41.47 -13.59
N GLU A 159 30.21 42.07 -14.65
CA GLU A 159 28.97 41.61 -15.29
C GLU A 159 29.12 40.26 -16.01
N LEU A 160 30.26 40.01 -16.66
CA LEU A 160 30.57 38.73 -17.30
C LEU A 160 30.61 37.59 -16.27
N GLN A 161 31.15 37.86 -15.08
CA GLN A 161 31.15 36.93 -13.95
C GLN A 161 29.74 36.63 -13.44
N ALA A 162 28.87 37.65 -13.34
CA ALA A 162 27.55 37.48 -12.74
C ALA A 162 26.51 36.78 -13.63
N THR A 163 26.58 36.96 -14.96
CA THR A 163 25.38 36.79 -15.81
C THR A 163 25.45 35.62 -16.79
N ARG A 164 26.65 35.18 -17.23
CA ARG A 164 26.81 34.18 -18.30
C ARG A 164 27.11 32.76 -17.83
N GLU A 165 27.72 32.60 -16.65
CA GLU A 165 28.11 31.29 -16.12
C GLU A 165 26.88 30.41 -15.84
N HIS A 166 25.77 31.00 -15.39
CA HIS A 166 24.61 30.24 -14.93
C HIS A 166 23.59 29.92 -16.03
N ALA A 167 23.35 30.83 -16.98
CA ALA A 167 22.25 30.69 -17.95
C ALA A 167 22.52 29.63 -19.04
N CYS A 168 23.75 29.53 -19.53
CA CYS A 168 24.11 28.54 -20.55
C CYS A 168 24.23 27.13 -19.96
N LEU A 169 24.84 27.02 -18.77
CA LEU A 169 24.88 25.75 -18.03
C LEU A 169 23.47 25.29 -17.64
N SER A 170 22.61 26.19 -17.14
CA SER A 170 21.23 25.83 -16.81
C SER A 170 20.49 25.32 -18.03
N GLY A 171 20.58 26.00 -19.18
CA GLY A 171 19.94 25.54 -20.42
C GLY A 171 20.47 24.19 -20.93
N ALA A 172 21.75 23.88 -20.73
CA ALA A 172 22.32 22.59 -21.07
C ALA A 172 21.83 21.45 -20.15
N PHE A 173 21.68 21.74 -18.85
CA PHE A 173 21.08 20.81 -17.88
C PHE A 173 19.58 20.61 -18.12
N ASP A 174 18.85 21.66 -18.50
CA ASP A 174 17.43 21.55 -18.86
C ASP A 174 17.25 20.64 -20.09
N LYS A 175 18.15 20.73 -21.08
CA LYS A 175 18.18 19.79 -22.22
C LYS A 175 18.49 18.35 -21.79
N LEU A 176 19.37 18.14 -20.80
CA LEU A 176 19.61 16.80 -20.22
C LEU A 176 18.36 16.27 -19.54
N GLU A 177 17.67 17.08 -18.75
CA GLU A 177 16.42 16.72 -18.07
C GLU A 177 15.33 16.33 -19.08
N ILE A 178 15.21 17.06 -20.20
CA ILE A 178 14.29 16.71 -21.30
C ILE A 178 14.69 15.37 -21.94
N SER A 179 15.97 15.18 -22.25
CA SER A 179 16.44 13.92 -22.84
C SER A 179 16.22 12.72 -21.91
N PHE A 180 16.40 12.92 -20.61
CA PHE A 180 16.10 11.92 -19.58
C PHE A 180 14.62 11.56 -19.56
N LYS A 181 13.73 12.57 -19.60
CA LYS A 181 12.27 12.36 -19.68
C LYS A 181 11.87 11.60 -20.95
N GLN A 182 12.47 11.92 -22.10
CA GLN A 182 12.17 11.25 -23.38
C GLN A 182 12.65 9.80 -23.39
N ILE A 183 13.89 9.53 -22.96
CA ILE A 183 14.42 8.16 -22.85
C ILE A 183 13.53 7.32 -21.92
N LEU A 184 13.11 7.88 -20.78
CA LEU A 184 12.19 7.18 -19.88
C LEU A 184 10.82 6.95 -20.49
N ALA A 185 10.27 7.92 -21.23
CA ALA A 185 8.96 7.80 -21.86
C ALA A 185 8.95 6.74 -22.97
N ASP A 186 10.00 6.69 -23.79
CA ASP A 186 10.12 5.75 -24.91
C ASP A 186 10.22 4.28 -24.45
N ILE A 187 10.71 4.06 -23.23
CA ILE A 187 10.91 2.71 -22.67
C ILE A 187 9.79 2.31 -21.71
N SER A 188 8.98 3.29 -21.26
CA SER A 188 7.88 3.04 -20.35
C SER A 188 6.68 2.46 -21.12
N VAL A 189 6.70 1.13 -21.28
CA VAL A 189 5.55 0.35 -21.77
C VAL A 189 4.74 -0.12 -20.56
N PRO A 190 3.43 0.17 -20.50
CA PRO A 190 2.55 -0.32 -19.44
C PRO A 190 2.46 -1.85 -19.46
N LEU A 191 2.48 -2.48 -18.29
CA LEU A 191 2.33 -3.93 -18.16
C LEU A 191 0.85 -4.30 -18.19
N ALA A 192 0.45 -5.24 -19.04
CA ALA A 192 -0.93 -5.73 -19.13
C ALA A 192 -1.07 -7.11 -18.47
N LEU A 193 -2.13 -7.29 -17.67
CA LEU A 193 -2.42 -8.54 -16.96
C LEU A 193 -2.57 -9.74 -17.91
N THR A 194 -3.07 -9.54 -19.13
CA THR A 194 -3.28 -10.59 -20.14
C THR A 194 -1.98 -11.11 -20.79
N SER A 195 -0.84 -10.46 -20.59
CA SER A 195 0.44 -10.87 -21.19
C SER A 195 1.23 -11.88 -20.32
N LEU A 196 0.74 -12.20 -19.13
CA LEU A 196 1.42 -13.09 -18.19
C LEU A 196 0.87 -14.52 -18.32
N THR A 197 1.47 -15.31 -19.22
CA THR A 197 1.38 -16.78 -19.13
C THR A 197 2.51 -17.31 -18.27
N ALA A 198 2.25 -18.43 -17.57
CA ALA A 198 3.04 -18.99 -16.48
C ALA A 198 4.51 -19.39 -16.79
N GLU A 199 5.03 -19.12 -17.99
CA GLU A 199 6.38 -19.47 -18.42
C GLU A 199 7.33 -18.27 -18.60
N GLN A 200 6.90 -17.04 -18.29
CA GLN A 200 7.83 -15.88 -18.21
C GLN A 200 8.19 -15.49 -16.77
N ALA A 201 7.77 -16.28 -15.80
CA ALA A 201 8.21 -16.18 -14.42
C ALA A 201 9.68 -16.60 -14.33
N CYS A 202 10.54 -15.66 -13.97
CA CYS A 202 11.90 -15.82 -13.43
C CYS A 202 13.14 -15.58 -14.32
N ASP A 203 13.09 -15.63 -15.66
CA ASP A 203 14.32 -15.49 -16.49
C ASP A 203 14.24 -14.47 -17.64
N ALA A 204 13.72 -13.27 -17.39
CA ALA A 204 13.88 -12.15 -18.32
C ALA A 204 14.84 -11.10 -17.76
N ALA A 205 15.96 -10.95 -18.47
CA ALA A 205 17.00 -9.95 -18.32
C ALA A 205 16.46 -8.56 -17.95
N THR A 206 17.31 -7.77 -17.27
CA THR A 206 17.14 -6.35 -16.92
C THR A 206 16.03 -5.64 -17.73
N PRO A 207 15.03 -4.98 -17.07
CA PRO A 207 13.91 -4.33 -17.77
C PRO A 207 14.37 -3.29 -18.79
N PHE A 208 15.58 -2.78 -18.61
CA PHE A 208 16.26 -1.92 -19.56
C PHE A 208 17.37 -2.69 -20.30
N PRO A 209 17.50 -2.50 -21.63
CA PRO A 209 18.75 -2.81 -22.32
C PRO A 209 19.92 -2.14 -21.60
N VAL A 210 21.00 -2.89 -21.34
CA VAL A 210 22.18 -2.44 -20.56
C VAL A 210 22.70 -1.08 -21.02
N LEU A 211 22.73 -0.86 -22.34
CA LEU A 211 23.17 0.40 -22.95
C LEU A 211 22.29 1.60 -22.55
N ILE A 212 21.00 1.40 -22.31
CA ILE A 212 20.10 2.48 -21.92
C ILE A 212 20.19 2.75 -20.42
N LEU A 213 20.32 1.69 -19.61
CA LEU A 213 20.57 1.85 -18.18
C LEU A 213 21.86 2.63 -17.92
N GLN A 214 22.94 2.33 -18.65
CA GLN A 214 24.20 3.07 -18.59
C GLN A 214 24.03 4.55 -18.98
N LYS A 215 23.21 4.84 -20.00
CA LYS A 215 22.89 6.23 -20.39
C LYS A 215 22.13 6.96 -19.28
N LEU A 216 21.13 6.32 -18.66
CA LEU A 216 20.36 6.90 -17.56
C LEU A 216 21.23 7.16 -16.33
N GLN A 217 22.06 6.19 -15.93
CA GLN A 217 23.02 6.33 -14.83
C GLN A 217 24.00 7.49 -15.08
N ALA A 218 24.55 7.60 -16.30
CA ALA A 218 25.47 8.67 -16.65
C ALA A 218 24.84 10.07 -16.56
N ILE A 219 23.57 10.22 -16.96
CA ILE A 219 22.81 11.47 -16.82
C ILE A 219 22.56 11.78 -15.33
N VAL A 220 22.15 10.77 -14.57
CA VAL A 220 21.82 10.88 -13.15
C VAL A 220 23.05 11.26 -12.30
N GLU A 221 24.21 10.63 -12.55
CA GLU A 221 25.47 10.98 -11.92
C GLU A 221 25.89 12.42 -12.24
N ARG A 222 25.68 12.85 -13.48
CA ARG A 222 25.99 14.22 -13.91
C ARG A 222 25.11 15.26 -13.23
N LEU A 223 23.80 15.00 -13.13
CA LEU A 223 22.84 15.87 -12.46
C LEU A 223 23.04 15.90 -10.94
N ASN A 224 23.58 14.81 -10.36
CA ASN A 224 23.99 14.79 -8.97
C ASN A 224 25.17 15.74 -8.71
N ALA A 225 26.20 15.71 -9.58
CA ALA A 225 27.36 16.60 -9.47
C ALA A 225 27.00 18.09 -9.60
N SER A 226 25.88 18.42 -10.26
CA SER A 226 25.38 19.79 -10.44
C SER A 226 24.32 20.23 -9.42
N ASN A 227 24.11 19.48 -8.32
CA ASN A 227 23.08 19.73 -7.30
C ASN A 227 21.62 19.75 -7.83
N ARG A 228 21.34 19.14 -8.98
CA ARG A 228 20.00 19.10 -9.61
C ARG A 228 19.29 17.74 -9.47
N LEU A 229 19.79 16.89 -8.57
CA LEU A 229 19.23 15.54 -8.34
C LEU A 229 17.72 15.56 -8.05
N LYS A 230 17.24 16.55 -7.28
CA LYS A 230 15.80 16.66 -6.92
C LYS A 230 14.89 16.78 -8.15
N ASN A 231 15.29 17.52 -9.19
CA ASN A 231 14.52 17.66 -10.42
C ASN A 231 14.49 16.34 -11.19
N CYS A 232 15.65 15.68 -11.30
CA CYS A 232 15.78 14.36 -11.92
C CYS A 232 14.89 13.31 -11.24
N MET A 233 14.90 13.26 -9.89
CA MET A 233 14.02 12.41 -9.11
C MET A 233 12.54 12.71 -9.38
N SER A 234 12.16 14.00 -9.43
CA SER A 234 10.77 14.40 -9.72
C SER A 234 10.32 13.92 -11.11
N ILE A 235 11.16 14.09 -12.13
CA ILE A 235 10.87 13.65 -13.50
C ILE A 235 10.76 12.11 -13.56
N PHE A 236 11.68 11.40 -12.91
CA PHE A 236 11.66 9.95 -12.85
C PHE A 236 10.38 9.43 -12.19
N VAL A 237 10.04 9.99 -11.03
CA VAL A 237 8.82 9.64 -10.27
C VAL A 237 7.58 9.94 -11.12
N GLU A 238 7.49 11.11 -11.78
CA GLU A 238 6.35 11.49 -12.62
C GLU A 238 6.10 10.48 -13.76
N VAL A 239 7.15 10.14 -14.52
CA VAL A 239 7.03 9.25 -15.68
C VAL A 239 6.70 7.82 -15.24
N ARG A 240 7.41 7.30 -14.23
CA ARG A 240 7.24 5.92 -13.76
C ARG A 240 5.95 5.73 -12.98
N SER A 241 5.51 6.70 -12.16
CA SER A 241 4.22 6.62 -11.48
C SER A 241 3.05 6.69 -12.47
N LEU A 242 3.17 7.48 -13.53
CA LEU A 242 2.19 7.46 -14.62
C LEU A 242 2.16 6.11 -15.35
N ASN A 243 3.32 5.49 -15.59
CA ASN A 243 3.40 4.17 -16.20
C ASN A 243 2.76 3.07 -15.33
N ALA A 244 3.06 3.09 -14.02
CA ALA A 244 2.45 2.18 -13.06
C ALA A 244 0.92 2.34 -13.05
N ARG A 245 0.41 3.58 -13.00
CA ARG A 245 -1.04 3.85 -13.08
C ARG A 245 -1.66 3.39 -14.39
N LYS A 246 -1.02 3.63 -15.54
CA LYS A 246 -1.50 3.15 -16.85
C LYS A 246 -1.57 1.63 -16.92
N SER A 247 -0.63 0.93 -16.26
CA SER A 247 -0.65 -0.54 -16.16
C SER A 247 -1.90 -1.04 -15.41
N LEU A 248 -2.41 -0.24 -14.47
CA LEU A 248 -3.63 -0.53 -13.72
C LEU A 248 -4.92 -0.03 -14.39
N GLN A 249 -4.86 0.99 -15.24
CA GLN A 249 -6.03 1.49 -16.00
C GLN A 249 -6.59 0.45 -16.98
N ALA A 250 -5.77 -0.54 -17.37
CA ALA A 250 -6.24 -1.67 -18.16
C ALA A 250 -7.15 -2.63 -17.36
N LEU A 251 -7.15 -2.52 -16.02
CA LEU A 251 -7.99 -3.30 -15.12
C LEU A 251 -9.31 -2.56 -14.86
N ASP A 252 -10.40 -3.32 -14.72
CA ASP A 252 -11.68 -2.76 -14.27
C ASP A 252 -11.62 -2.49 -12.76
N LEU A 253 -11.24 -1.27 -12.40
CA LEU A 253 -11.09 -0.83 -11.00
C LEU A 253 -12.34 -0.14 -10.44
N ALA A 254 -13.46 -0.14 -11.18
CA ALA A 254 -14.69 0.53 -10.75
C ALA A 254 -15.23 0.02 -9.39
N TYR A 255 -14.87 -1.21 -9.01
CA TYR A 255 -15.26 -1.78 -7.71
C TYR A 255 -14.55 -1.13 -6.50
N LEU A 256 -13.38 -0.52 -6.69
CA LEU A 256 -12.64 0.13 -5.60
C LEU A 256 -13.32 1.41 -5.11
N GLU A 257 -14.06 2.09 -5.98
CA GLU A 257 -14.78 3.34 -5.68
C GLU A 257 -16.21 3.11 -5.17
N LYS A 258 -16.68 1.85 -5.22
CA LYS A 258 -18.02 1.49 -4.80
C LYS A 258 -18.16 1.62 -3.28
N ALA A 259 -19.14 2.40 -2.82
CA ALA A 259 -19.39 2.52 -1.39
C ALA A 259 -19.89 1.18 -0.82
N ILE A 260 -19.56 0.90 0.45
CA ILE A 260 -19.98 -0.33 1.15
C ILE A 260 -21.53 -0.47 1.15
N THR A 261 -22.24 0.64 1.07
CA THR A 261 -23.71 0.71 1.01
C THR A 261 -24.30 0.24 -0.32
N ASP A 262 -23.50 0.19 -1.38
CA ASP A 262 -23.96 -0.08 -2.74
C ASP A 262 -23.86 -1.58 -3.09
N PHE A 263 -23.39 -2.41 -2.16
CA PHE A 263 -23.41 -3.86 -2.30
C PHE A 263 -24.84 -4.37 -2.06
N ASP A 264 -25.62 -4.42 -3.14
CA ASP A 264 -27.00 -4.92 -3.16
C ASP A 264 -27.09 -6.42 -2.84
N ASP A 265 -26.06 -7.21 -3.16
CA ASP A 265 -25.99 -8.66 -2.88
C ASP A 265 -24.62 -9.10 -2.32
N VAL A 266 -24.63 -10.15 -1.50
CA VAL A 266 -23.43 -10.80 -0.93
C VAL A 266 -22.51 -11.35 -2.01
N GLN A 267 -23.09 -11.84 -3.10
CA GLN A 267 -22.36 -12.41 -4.23
C GLN A 267 -21.55 -11.35 -4.98
N ASP A 268 -22.03 -10.10 -5.02
CA ASP A 268 -21.27 -9.00 -5.62
C ASP A 268 -20.02 -8.69 -4.81
N MET A 269 -20.12 -8.71 -3.48
CA MET A 269 -18.96 -8.49 -2.60
C MET A 269 -17.93 -9.62 -2.72
N GLU A 270 -18.37 -10.88 -2.79
CA GLU A 270 -17.48 -12.02 -3.00
C GLU A 270 -16.73 -11.90 -4.34
N ARG A 271 -17.42 -11.51 -5.42
CA ARG A 271 -16.80 -11.26 -6.73
C ARG A 271 -15.79 -10.13 -6.69
N CYS A 272 -16.12 -9.01 -6.03
CA CYS A 272 -15.19 -7.89 -5.89
C CYS A 272 -13.93 -8.27 -5.12
N ILE A 273 -14.03 -9.13 -4.10
CA ILE A 273 -12.86 -9.63 -3.35
C ILE A 273 -11.99 -10.54 -4.20
N GLU A 274 -12.57 -11.34 -5.11
CA GLU A 274 -11.82 -12.17 -6.05
C GLU A 274 -11.01 -11.34 -7.02
N GLU A 275 -11.63 -10.33 -7.62
CA GLU A 275 -10.95 -9.40 -8.52
C GLU A 275 -9.90 -8.58 -7.75
N TRP A 276 -10.22 -8.10 -6.54
CA TRP A 276 -9.26 -7.46 -5.65
C TRP A 276 -8.05 -8.35 -5.36
N SER A 277 -8.26 -9.65 -5.09
CA SER A 277 -7.17 -10.58 -4.79
C SER A 277 -6.20 -10.71 -5.97
N LYS A 278 -6.73 -10.88 -7.18
CA LYS A 278 -5.93 -10.99 -8.42
C LYS A 278 -5.17 -9.69 -8.72
N HIS A 279 -5.87 -8.56 -8.64
CA HIS A 279 -5.29 -7.24 -8.93
C HIS A 279 -4.23 -6.85 -7.88
N MET A 280 -4.44 -7.19 -6.61
CA MET A 280 -3.50 -6.95 -5.52
C MET A 280 -2.22 -7.78 -5.71
N GLU A 281 -2.35 -9.05 -6.12
CA GLU A 281 -1.18 -9.87 -6.45
C GLU A 281 -0.42 -9.30 -7.65
N PHE A 282 -1.14 -8.85 -8.69
CA PHE A 282 -0.53 -8.27 -9.88
C PHE A 282 0.25 -6.99 -9.59
N ILE A 283 -0.33 -6.03 -8.84
CA ILE A 283 0.34 -4.77 -8.53
C ILE A 283 1.60 -5.01 -7.68
N VAL A 284 1.55 -5.90 -6.69
CA VAL A 284 2.69 -6.14 -5.79
C VAL A 284 3.80 -6.91 -6.50
N LYS A 285 3.48 -8.07 -7.12
CA LYS A 285 4.50 -8.98 -7.68
C LYS A 285 5.03 -8.57 -9.04
N HIS A 286 4.27 -7.82 -9.82
CA HIS A 286 4.68 -7.44 -11.17
C HIS A 286 4.96 -5.95 -11.29
N VAL A 287 4.02 -5.08 -10.93
CA VAL A 287 4.23 -3.63 -11.14
C VAL A 287 5.26 -3.08 -10.16
N LEU A 288 5.05 -3.25 -8.86
CA LEU A 288 5.89 -2.64 -7.82
C LEU A 288 7.25 -3.31 -7.68
N GLU A 289 7.34 -4.63 -7.85
CA GLU A 289 8.63 -5.32 -7.92
C GLU A 289 9.51 -4.82 -9.08
N LEU A 290 8.91 -4.57 -10.26
CA LEU A 290 9.62 -3.98 -11.39
C LEU A 290 10.10 -2.55 -11.08
N GLU A 291 9.23 -1.69 -10.53
CA GLU A 291 9.63 -0.33 -10.16
C GLU A 291 10.70 -0.31 -9.07
N HIS A 292 10.62 -1.22 -8.08
CA HIS A 292 11.63 -1.36 -7.04
C HIS A 292 13.00 -1.72 -7.63
N ARG A 293 13.05 -2.70 -8.54
CA ARG A 293 14.27 -3.07 -9.25
C ARG A 293 14.82 -1.91 -10.09
N LEU A 294 13.96 -1.19 -10.81
CA LEU A 294 14.37 -0.07 -11.64
C LEU A 294 14.92 1.10 -10.84
N CYS A 295 14.29 1.45 -9.71
CA CYS A 295 14.79 2.48 -8.80
C CYS A 295 16.20 2.13 -8.31
N LYS A 296 16.41 0.85 -7.92
CA LYS A 296 17.71 0.36 -7.46
C LYS A 296 18.76 0.36 -8.57
N GLU A 297 18.40 -0.01 -9.80
CA GLU A 297 19.32 -0.01 -10.94
C GLU A 297 19.71 1.41 -11.37
N VAL A 298 18.77 2.36 -11.40
CA VAL A 298 19.03 3.73 -11.90
C VAL A 298 19.77 4.60 -10.87
N PHE A 299 19.39 4.52 -9.59
CA PHE A 299 19.93 5.38 -8.53
C PHE A 299 20.90 4.64 -7.59
N GLY A 300 21.19 3.36 -7.81
CA GLY A 300 22.03 2.54 -6.94
C GLY A 300 23.49 2.98 -6.84
N SER A 301 23.99 3.76 -7.81
CA SER A 301 25.34 4.35 -7.75
C SER A 301 25.40 5.65 -6.92
N ILE A 302 24.27 6.22 -6.50
CA ILE A 302 24.19 7.45 -5.70
C ILE A 302 24.04 7.12 -4.21
N ALA A 303 24.30 8.12 -3.36
CA ALA A 303 24.14 8.12 -1.90
C ALA A 303 22.99 7.23 -1.39
N THR A 304 23.29 6.47 -0.34
CA THR A 304 22.41 5.51 0.31
C THR A 304 21.09 6.15 0.72
N GLY A 305 19.97 5.72 0.12
CA GLY A 305 18.61 6.13 0.49
C GLY A 305 17.80 6.81 -0.61
N VAL A 306 18.45 7.47 -1.57
CA VAL A 306 17.77 8.25 -2.64
C VAL A 306 16.83 7.39 -3.49
N TRP A 307 17.26 6.17 -3.82
CA TRP A 307 16.48 5.24 -4.62
C TRP A 307 15.21 4.76 -3.90
N MET A 308 15.26 4.62 -2.56
CA MET A 308 14.09 4.26 -1.74
C MET A 308 13.09 5.41 -1.66
N ASP A 309 13.56 6.66 -1.58
CA ASP A 309 12.67 7.84 -1.59
C ASP A 309 11.91 7.97 -2.93
N CYS A 310 12.60 7.71 -4.05
CA CYS A 310 11.96 7.65 -5.37
C CYS A 310 10.92 6.52 -5.43
N TYR A 311 11.31 5.32 -5.00
CA TYR A 311 10.43 4.16 -4.99
C TYR A 311 9.18 4.40 -4.13
N ALA A 312 9.34 4.92 -2.91
CA ALA A 312 8.23 5.19 -2.00
C ALA A 312 7.20 6.14 -2.63
N LYS A 313 7.65 7.19 -3.32
CA LYS A 313 6.77 8.12 -4.03
C LYS A 313 6.06 7.46 -5.21
N ILE A 314 6.76 6.63 -6.00
CA ILE A 314 6.16 5.89 -7.11
C ILE A 314 5.11 4.91 -6.58
N ALA A 315 5.44 4.16 -5.53
CA ALA A 315 4.55 3.21 -4.90
C ALA A 315 3.29 3.89 -4.36
N ALA A 316 3.42 5.01 -3.63
CA ALA A 316 2.26 5.76 -3.13
C ALA A 316 1.36 6.27 -4.27
N GLN A 317 1.95 6.71 -5.39
CA GLN A 317 1.22 7.19 -6.56
C GLN A 317 0.75 6.08 -7.51
N SER A 318 1.15 4.83 -7.29
CA SER A 318 0.80 3.70 -8.16
C SER A 318 -0.68 3.34 -8.06
N GLY A 319 -1.32 3.60 -6.92
CA GLY A 319 -2.70 3.19 -6.63
C GLY A 319 -2.83 2.11 -5.55
N ILE A 320 -1.72 1.59 -5.01
CA ILE A 320 -1.73 0.57 -3.94
C ILE A 320 -2.53 1.00 -2.69
N LEU A 321 -2.52 2.29 -2.36
CA LEU A 321 -3.29 2.84 -1.23
C LEU A 321 -4.80 2.66 -1.43
N SER A 322 -5.31 2.75 -2.66
CA SER A 322 -6.71 2.51 -2.96
C SER A 322 -7.11 1.05 -2.73
N PHE A 323 -6.21 0.09 -3.02
CA PHE A 323 -6.44 -1.33 -2.73
C PHE A 323 -6.47 -1.61 -1.23
N LEU A 324 -5.57 -0.98 -0.46
CA LEU A 324 -5.56 -1.08 1.00
C LEU A 324 -6.81 -0.42 1.61
N GLN A 325 -7.24 0.72 1.07
CA GLN A 325 -8.45 1.42 1.50
C GLN A 325 -9.71 0.59 1.23
N PHE A 326 -9.77 -0.13 0.12
CA PHE A 326 -10.88 -1.05 -0.16
C PHE A 326 -10.95 -2.17 0.89
N GLY A 327 -9.81 -2.78 1.23
CA GLY A 327 -9.72 -3.76 2.32
C GLY A 327 -10.18 -3.17 3.66
N MET A 328 -9.77 -1.92 3.96
CA MET A 328 -10.16 -1.22 5.19
C MET A 328 -11.66 -0.97 5.22
N SER A 329 -12.24 -0.53 4.10
CA SER A 329 -13.68 -0.29 3.96
C SER A 329 -14.48 -1.57 4.25
N ILE A 330 -14.05 -2.73 3.75
CA ILE A 330 -14.68 -4.01 4.09
C ILE A 330 -14.55 -4.33 5.58
N ALA A 331 -13.40 -4.05 6.20
CA ALA A 331 -13.19 -4.25 7.63
C ALA A 331 -14.04 -3.31 8.50
N GLU A 332 -14.36 -2.11 8.02
CA GLU A 332 -15.22 -1.12 8.69
C GLU A 332 -16.72 -1.35 8.47
N SER A 333 -17.09 -2.24 7.52
CA SER A 333 -18.49 -2.59 7.28
C SER A 333 -19.18 -3.24 8.50
N LYS A 334 -20.51 -3.29 8.52
CA LYS A 334 -21.26 -3.87 9.65
C LYS A 334 -20.90 -5.34 9.89
N ASN A 335 -20.75 -5.72 11.15
CA ASN A 335 -20.43 -7.09 11.54
C ASN A 335 -21.51 -8.07 11.07
N CYS A 336 -21.10 -9.13 10.39
CA CYS A 336 -21.96 -10.25 10.03
C CYS A 336 -21.10 -11.48 9.70
N PRO A 337 -21.67 -12.70 9.73
CA PRO A 337 -20.93 -13.92 9.42
C PRO A 337 -20.34 -13.94 7.99
N ILE A 338 -20.96 -13.23 7.06
CA ILE A 338 -20.48 -13.09 5.68
C ILE A 338 -19.23 -12.22 5.62
N LYS A 339 -19.22 -11.11 6.38
CA LYS A 339 -18.03 -10.27 6.56
C LYS A 339 -16.87 -11.12 7.09
N HIS A 340 -17.11 -12.04 8.02
CA HIS A 340 -16.06 -12.91 8.54
C HIS A 340 -15.37 -13.75 7.44
N LEU A 341 -16.13 -14.41 6.57
CA LEU A 341 -15.53 -15.18 5.46
C LEU A 341 -14.74 -14.28 4.51
N ASN A 342 -15.25 -13.10 4.22
CA ASN A 342 -14.57 -12.11 3.38
C ASN A 342 -13.27 -11.60 4.01
N LEU A 343 -13.26 -11.34 5.32
CA LEU A 343 -12.06 -10.96 6.07
C LEU A 343 -11.00 -12.05 6.07
N LEU A 344 -11.39 -13.32 6.22
CA LEU A 344 -10.45 -14.44 6.14
C LEU A 344 -9.81 -14.53 4.75
N ARG A 345 -10.56 -14.27 3.67
CA ARG A 345 -10.01 -14.22 2.30
C ARG A 345 -9.00 -13.09 2.14
N ILE A 346 -9.34 -11.88 2.60
CA ILE A 346 -8.44 -10.72 2.58
C ILE A 346 -7.16 -11.03 3.37
N PHE A 347 -7.28 -11.60 4.57
CA PHE A 347 -6.14 -11.99 5.39
C PHE A 347 -5.26 -13.02 4.68
N SER A 348 -5.84 -14.04 4.04
CA SER A 348 -5.08 -15.04 3.30
C SER A 348 -4.25 -14.42 2.18
N VAL A 349 -4.81 -13.46 1.44
CA VAL A 349 -4.10 -12.74 0.38
C VAL A 349 -2.94 -11.92 0.95
N LEU A 350 -3.18 -11.17 2.04
CA LEU A 350 -2.14 -10.37 2.70
C LEU A 350 -1.02 -11.23 3.28
N GLU A 351 -1.35 -12.38 3.89
CA GLU A 351 -0.35 -13.30 4.44
C GLU A 351 0.49 -13.95 3.33
N ASN A 352 -0.13 -14.34 2.21
CA ASN A 352 0.58 -14.90 1.06
C ASN A 352 1.59 -13.92 0.46
N MET A 353 1.32 -12.61 0.52
CA MET A 353 2.22 -11.55 0.02
C MET A 353 3.10 -10.93 1.12
N ARG A 354 3.07 -11.45 2.35
CA ARG A 354 3.78 -10.85 3.49
C ARG A 354 5.28 -10.65 3.24
N MET A 355 5.94 -11.61 2.61
CA MET A 355 7.36 -11.51 2.29
C MET A 355 7.64 -10.47 1.21
N ASP A 356 6.77 -10.37 0.20
CA ASP A 356 6.86 -9.35 -0.85
C ASP A 356 6.67 -7.95 -0.25
N PHE A 357 5.69 -7.78 0.63
CA PHE A 357 5.47 -6.52 1.35
C PHE A 357 6.68 -6.11 2.21
N ASN A 358 7.27 -7.04 2.95
CA ASN A 358 8.45 -6.76 3.77
C ASN A 358 9.67 -6.40 2.92
N LYS A 359 9.84 -7.06 1.77
CA LYS A 359 10.93 -6.79 0.82
C LYS A 359 10.78 -5.42 0.17
N LEU A 360 9.57 -5.09 -0.30
CA LEU A 360 9.29 -3.88 -1.08
C LEU A 360 9.15 -2.64 -0.21
N PHE A 361 8.51 -2.74 0.96
CA PHE A 361 8.16 -1.60 1.81
C PHE A 361 8.89 -1.59 3.16
N GLY A 362 9.93 -2.40 3.32
CA GLY A 362 10.67 -2.52 4.58
C GLY A 362 11.47 -1.26 4.98
N GLY A 363 11.77 -0.37 4.03
CA GLY A 363 12.58 0.83 4.28
C GLY A 363 11.81 1.98 4.93
N GLU A 364 12.56 2.89 5.59
CA GLU A 364 12.01 4.05 6.31
C GLU A 364 11.23 5.03 5.40
N ALA A 365 11.51 5.06 4.10
CA ALA A 365 10.78 5.90 3.15
C ALA A 365 9.34 5.44 2.91
N CYS A 366 9.02 4.16 3.15
CA CYS A 366 7.71 3.56 2.85
C CYS A 366 6.77 3.49 4.09
N VAL A 367 6.97 4.35 5.08
CA VAL A 367 6.21 4.33 6.35
C VAL A 367 4.69 4.43 6.13
N GLU A 368 4.22 5.25 5.20
CA GLU A 368 2.77 5.39 4.93
C GLU A 368 2.13 4.06 4.53
N ILE A 369 2.68 3.38 3.51
CA ILE A 369 2.17 2.09 3.02
C ILE A 369 2.31 1.02 4.09
N LYS A 370 3.42 1.01 4.83
CA LYS A 370 3.69 0.06 5.91
C LYS A 370 2.68 0.21 7.05
N THR A 371 2.42 1.43 7.50
CA THR A 371 1.44 1.74 8.54
C THR A 371 0.05 1.34 8.09
N MET A 372 -0.37 1.74 6.88
CA MET A 372 -1.69 1.38 6.35
C MET A 372 -1.87 -0.14 6.18
N THR A 373 -0.83 -0.86 5.75
CA THR A 373 -0.86 -2.33 5.65
C THR A 373 -0.97 -2.97 7.04
N SER A 374 -0.19 -2.48 8.01
CA SER A 374 -0.24 -2.96 9.40
C SER A 374 -1.60 -2.70 10.04
N ASP A 375 -2.17 -1.51 9.83
CA ASP A 375 -3.48 -1.13 10.33
C ASP A 375 -4.58 -2.01 9.72
N LEU A 376 -4.51 -2.26 8.40
CA LEU A 376 -5.44 -3.17 7.73
C LEU A 376 -5.34 -4.59 8.30
N VAL A 377 -4.13 -5.15 8.42
CA VAL A 377 -3.94 -6.50 9.00
C VAL A 377 -4.47 -6.55 10.43
N THR A 378 -4.16 -5.52 11.23
CA THR A 378 -4.63 -5.40 12.62
C THR A 378 -6.15 -5.38 12.69
N LYS A 379 -6.79 -4.56 11.86
CA LYS A 379 -8.24 -4.43 11.80
C LYS A 379 -8.90 -5.73 11.33
N VAL A 380 -8.38 -6.35 10.28
CA VAL A 380 -8.90 -7.62 9.73
C VAL A 380 -8.82 -8.74 10.77
N VAL A 381 -7.69 -8.88 11.46
CA VAL A 381 -7.50 -9.91 12.50
C VAL A 381 -8.42 -9.68 13.69
N ASN A 382 -8.52 -8.45 14.19
CA ASN A 382 -9.38 -8.11 15.32
C ASN A 382 -10.86 -8.32 14.96
N CYS A 383 -11.34 -7.75 13.85
CA CYS A 383 -12.73 -7.89 13.45
C CYS A 383 -13.11 -9.33 13.12
N ALA A 384 -12.22 -10.11 12.48
CA ALA A 384 -12.50 -11.52 12.23
C ALA A 384 -12.62 -12.30 13.54
N SER A 385 -11.70 -12.05 14.49
CA SER A 385 -11.73 -12.69 15.81
C SER A 385 -12.97 -12.30 16.61
N GLU A 386 -13.33 -11.01 16.63
CA GLU A 386 -14.54 -10.49 17.30
C GLU A 386 -15.81 -11.19 16.79
N ILE A 387 -16.02 -11.23 15.46
CA ILE A 387 -17.20 -11.88 14.87
C ILE A 387 -17.25 -13.38 15.23
N PHE A 388 -16.09 -14.05 15.27
CA PHE A 388 -16.01 -15.46 15.65
C PHE A 388 -16.34 -15.69 17.13
N TRP A 389 -15.87 -14.81 18.02
CA TRP A 389 -16.12 -14.89 19.46
C TRP A 389 -17.54 -14.49 19.85
N GLU A 390 -18.16 -13.54 19.13
CA GLU A 390 -19.53 -13.09 19.36
C GLU A 390 -20.60 -14.09 18.88
N LEU A 391 -20.25 -14.99 17.95
CA LEU A 391 -21.23 -15.86 17.30
C LEU A 391 -22.10 -16.71 18.26
N PRO A 392 -21.57 -17.39 19.31
CA PRO A 392 -22.41 -18.12 20.26
C PRO A 392 -23.38 -17.20 21.00
N VAL A 393 -22.95 -15.98 21.36
CA VAL A 393 -23.79 -14.99 22.05
C VAL A 393 -24.91 -14.53 21.13
N GLN A 394 -24.61 -14.28 19.85
CA GLN A 394 -25.62 -13.95 18.85
C GLN A 394 -26.63 -15.10 18.66
N VAL A 395 -26.16 -16.35 18.63
CA VAL A 395 -27.04 -17.53 18.59
C VAL A 395 -27.91 -17.59 19.85
N GLU A 396 -27.35 -17.36 21.03
CA GLU A 396 -28.11 -17.31 22.29
C GLU A 396 -29.21 -16.23 22.27
N LEU A 397 -28.93 -15.02 21.78
CA LEU A 397 -29.91 -13.93 21.74
C LEU A 397 -31.13 -14.27 20.88
N GLU A 398 -30.96 -15.05 19.81
CA GLU A 398 -32.07 -15.50 18.97
C GLU A 398 -33.04 -16.44 19.70
N ARG A 399 -32.72 -16.94 20.90
CA ARG A 399 -33.62 -17.75 21.75
C ARG A 399 -34.96 -17.05 22.03
N GLN A 400 -34.97 -15.71 22.08
CA GLN A 400 -36.17 -14.92 22.30
C GLN A 400 -37.10 -14.85 21.07
N SER A 401 -36.62 -15.29 19.90
CA SER A 401 -37.43 -15.36 18.69
C SER A 401 -38.44 -16.51 18.74
N TYR A 402 -39.48 -16.43 17.90
CA TYR A 402 -40.51 -17.46 17.82
C TYR A 402 -40.08 -18.59 16.90
N PRO A 403 -40.26 -19.87 17.30
CA PRO A 403 -39.94 -20.99 16.43
C PRO A 403 -40.94 -21.11 15.27
N PRO A 404 -40.58 -21.85 14.21
CA PRO A 404 -41.43 -22.03 13.05
C PRO A 404 -42.79 -22.63 13.43
N LYS A 405 -43.89 -21.98 13.04
CA LYS A 405 -45.26 -22.44 13.38
C LYS A 405 -45.62 -23.80 12.77
N ASP A 406 -44.88 -24.23 11.76
CA ASP A 406 -45.02 -25.50 11.05
C ASP A 406 -44.18 -26.64 11.65
N GLY A 407 -43.38 -26.37 12.68
CA GLY A 407 -42.47 -27.36 13.28
C GLY A 407 -41.24 -27.65 12.42
N GLY A 408 -40.94 -26.82 11.43
CA GLY A 408 -39.75 -26.95 10.58
C GLY A 408 -38.43 -26.69 11.31
N VAL A 409 -37.31 -26.98 10.63
CA VAL A 409 -35.97 -26.61 11.10
C VAL A 409 -35.84 -25.07 11.04
N PRO A 410 -35.47 -24.38 12.14
CA PRO A 410 -35.27 -22.94 12.12
C PRO A 410 -34.16 -22.53 11.15
N ARG A 411 -34.35 -21.42 10.42
CA ARG A 411 -33.37 -20.91 9.46
C ARG A 411 -32.00 -20.65 10.10
N LEU A 412 -32.00 -20.23 11.37
CA LEU A 412 -30.78 -20.07 12.17
C LEU A 412 -29.97 -21.36 12.24
N VAL A 413 -30.61 -22.50 12.54
CA VAL A 413 -29.92 -23.79 12.71
C VAL A 413 -29.29 -24.23 11.40
N SER A 414 -30.03 -24.18 10.29
CA SER A 414 -29.48 -24.50 8.97
C SER A 414 -28.33 -23.58 8.61
N PHE A 415 -28.48 -22.26 8.79
CA PHE A 415 -27.44 -21.28 8.49
C PHE A 415 -26.17 -21.49 9.31
N VAL A 416 -26.28 -21.63 10.63
CA VAL A 416 -25.12 -21.75 11.51
C VAL A 416 -24.39 -23.07 11.27
N THR A 417 -25.11 -24.18 11.08
CA THR A 417 -24.48 -25.47 10.72
C THR A 417 -23.78 -25.41 9.36
N GLY A 418 -24.37 -24.75 8.37
CA GLY A 418 -23.74 -24.51 7.07
C GLY A 418 -22.51 -23.61 7.16
N TYR A 419 -22.57 -22.55 7.97
CA TYR A 419 -21.47 -21.64 8.21
C TYR A 419 -20.30 -22.32 8.96
N CYS A 420 -20.58 -23.11 10.00
CA CYS A 420 -19.57 -23.90 10.70
C CYS A 420 -18.88 -24.89 9.75
N ASN A 421 -19.62 -25.53 8.84
CA ASN A 421 -19.02 -26.38 7.80
C ASN A 421 -18.06 -25.58 6.89
N GLN A 422 -18.43 -24.35 6.47
CA GLN A 422 -17.54 -23.50 5.68
C GLN A 422 -16.28 -23.07 6.45
N LEU A 423 -16.39 -22.79 7.76
CA LEU A 423 -15.23 -22.43 8.58
C LEU A 423 -14.27 -23.60 8.84
N LEU A 424 -14.81 -24.81 8.90
CA LEU A 424 -14.02 -26.02 9.12
C LEU A 424 -13.41 -26.59 7.82
N ASP A 425 -13.84 -26.09 6.66
CA ASP A 425 -13.29 -26.44 5.36
C ASP A 425 -11.78 -26.16 5.28
N ASP A 426 -11.08 -26.94 4.46
CA ASP A 426 -9.60 -26.92 4.33
C ASP A 426 -9.06 -25.54 3.93
N LYS A 427 -9.90 -24.72 3.28
CA LYS A 427 -9.55 -23.36 2.86
C LYS A 427 -9.55 -22.36 4.00
N TYR A 428 -10.52 -22.45 4.92
CA TYR A 428 -10.74 -21.42 5.94
C TYR A 428 -10.16 -21.79 7.30
N ARG A 429 -10.14 -23.08 7.64
CA ARG A 429 -9.67 -23.56 8.95
C ARG A 429 -8.22 -23.16 9.26
N PRO A 430 -7.24 -23.32 8.36
CA PRO A 430 -5.86 -22.91 8.62
C PRO A 430 -5.73 -21.39 8.80
N VAL A 431 -6.42 -20.64 7.94
CA VAL A 431 -6.43 -19.18 7.93
C VAL A 431 -7.02 -18.64 9.24
N LEU A 432 -8.19 -19.14 9.65
CA LEU A 432 -8.83 -18.79 10.92
C LEU A 432 -7.92 -19.14 12.11
N THR A 433 -7.29 -20.31 12.09
CA THR A 433 -6.36 -20.73 13.14
C THR A 433 -5.19 -19.75 13.26
N GLN A 434 -4.64 -19.30 12.13
CA GLN A 434 -3.57 -18.31 12.11
C GLN A 434 -4.02 -16.94 12.62
N VAL A 435 -5.20 -16.46 12.19
CA VAL A 435 -5.80 -15.21 12.68
C VAL A 435 -5.96 -15.23 14.19
N LEU A 436 -6.49 -16.32 14.75
CA LEU A 436 -6.67 -16.45 16.20
C LEU A 436 -5.33 -16.52 16.95
N LYS A 437 -4.32 -17.21 16.40
CA LYS A 437 -2.95 -17.23 16.96
C LYS A 437 -2.36 -15.83 17.04
N ILE A 438 -2.51 -15.03 15.98
CA ILE A 438 -2.02 -13.64 15.94
C ILE A 438 -2.76 -12.77 16.96
N CYS A 439 -4.10 -12.87 17.01
CA CYS A 439 -4.91 -12.10 17.95
C CYS A 439 -4.54 -12.41 19.42
N GLN A 440 -4.37 -13.68 19.78
CA GLN A 440 -3.92 -14.06 21.12
C GLN A 440 -2.48 -13.63 21.42
N GLY A 441 -1.60 -13.69 20.41
CA GLY A 441 -0.25 -13.15 20.51
C GLY A 441 -0.24 -11.66 20.89
N TRP A 442 -1.15 -10.86 20.32
CA TRP A 442 -1.32 -9.44 20.68
C TRP A 442 -1.90 -9.24 22.08
N LYS A 443 -2.73 -10.18 22.56
CA LYS A 443 -3.29 -10.16 23.92
C LYS A 443 -2.37 -10.77 24.97
N HIS A 444 -1.18 -11.26 24.58
CA HIS A 444 -0.25 -12.00 25.43
C HIS A 444 -0.86 -13.26 26.09
N GLU A 445 -1.85 -13.86 25.44
CA GLU A 445 -2.48 -15.11 25.89
C GLU A 445 -1.76 -16.32 25.27
N LYS A 446 -1.64 -17.42 26.03
CA LYS A 446 -1.10 -18.66 25.47
C LYS A 446 -2.11 -19.24 24.50
N TYR A 447 -1.64 -19.60 23.31
CA TYR A 447 -2.47 -20.32 22.34
C TYR A 447 -2.83 -21.71 22.90
N GLU A 448 -4.12 -21.94 23.10
CA GLU A 448 -4.65 -23.27 23.41
C GLU A 448 -4.95 -24.02 22.11
N GLU A 449 -4.43 -25.24 21.99
CA GLU A 449 -4.82 -26.11 20.89
C GLU A 449 -6.32 -26.41 20.98
N GLY A 450 -7.02 -26.27 19.84
CA GLY A 450 -8.45 -26.53 19.77
C GLY A 450 -9.37 -25.32 20.04
N LEU A 451 -8.87 -24.08 20.01
CA LEU A 451 -9.74 -22.89 20.16
C LEU A 451 -10.90 -22.85 19.16
N VAL A 452 -10.62 -23.13 17.89
CA VAL A 452 -11.66 -23.19 16.84
C VAL A 452 -12.68 -24.28 17.18
N THR A 453 -12.21 -25.47 17.57
CA THR A 453 -13.09 -26.60 17.88
C THR A 453 -13.93 -26.33 19.13
N ASN A 454 -13.34 -25.76 20.18
CA ASN A 454 -14.03 -25.39 21.42
C ASN A 454 -15.13 -24.35 21.17
N GLN A 455 -14.84 -23.35 20.33
CA GLN A 455 -15.83 -22.36 19.96
C GLN A 455 -16.97 -22.96 19.13
N ILE A 456 -16.67 -23.87 18.19
CA ILE A 456 -17.71 -24.58 17.42
C ILE A 456 -18.58 -25.44 18.34
N TYR A 457 -18.00 -26.15 19.32
CA TYR A 457 -18.78 -26.86 20.35
C TYR A 457 -19.67 -25.91 21.15
N SER A 458 -19.18 -24.72 21.49
CA SER A 458 -19.95 -23.67 22.16
C SER A 458 -21.16 -23.24 21.32
N ILE A 459 -20.97 -22.99 20.02
CA ILE A 459 -22.03 -22.61 19.09
C ILE A 459 -23.09 -23.72 19.00
N VAL A 460 -22.68 -24.98 18.80
CA VAL A 460 -23.62 -26.11 18.70
C VAL A 460 -24.37 -26.33 20.02
N ARG A 461 -23.71 -26.11 21.16
CA ARG A 461 -24.37 -26.15 22.47
C ARG A 461 -25.45 -25.07 22.59
N GLU A 462 -25.18 -23.83 22.19
CA GLU A 462 -26.19 -22.76 22.24
C GLU A 462 -27.38 -23.05 21.32
N ILE A 463 -27.14 -23.64 20.13
CA ILE A 463 -28.22 -24.14 19.28
C ILE A 463 -29.07 -25.18 20.01
N ALA A 464 -28.44 -26.16 20.68
CA ALA A 464 -29.16 -27.21 21.40
C ALA A 464 -30.03 -26.63 22.53
N VAL A 465 -29.52 -25.65 23.28
CA VAL A 465 -30.28 -24.95 24.33
C VAL A 465 -31.47 -24.18 23.73
N ASN A 466 -31.27 -23.51 22.60
CA ASN A 466 -32.34 -22.80 21.91
C ASN A 466 -33.44 -23.74 21.40
N LEU A 467 -33.06 -24.88 20.84
CA LEU A 467 -34.01 -25.89 20.39
C LEU A 467 -34.85 -26.43 21.54
N ASP A 468 -34.25 -26.71 22.70
CA ASP A 468 -34.99 -27.13 23.90
C ASP A 468 -35.97 -26.04 24.37
N ALA A 469 -35.52 -24.77 24.44
CA ALA A 469 -36.37 -23.65 24.82
C ALA A 469 -37.55 -23.47 23.85
N TRP A 470 -37.29 -23.46 22.54
CA TRP A 470 -38.31 -23.35 21.51
C TRP A 470 -39.29 -24.52 21.52
N SER A 471 -38.83 -25.75 21.75
CA SER A 471 -39.69 -26.93 21.81
C SER A 471 -40.77 -26.80 22.90
N LYS A 472 -40.50 -26.08 23.98
CA LYS A 472 -41.42 -25.84 25.11
C LYS A 472 -42.44 -24.73 24.84
N THR A 473 -42.23 -23.89 23.83
CA THR A 473 -43.15 -22.79 23.49
C THR A 473 -44.38 -23.24 22.69
N TYR A 474 -44.35 -24.43 22.09
CA TYR A 474 -45.49 -24.95 21.34
C TYR A 474 -46.63 -25.36 22.26
N GLU A 475 -47.83 -24.82 22.01
CA GLU A 475 -49.06 -25.19 22.71
C GLU A 475 -49.41 -26.67 22.50
N GLN A 476 -49.23 -27.17 21.27
CA GLN A 476 -49.52 -28.55 20.90
C GLN A 476 -48.28 -29.42 21.13
N ARG A 477 -48.31 -30.30 22.14
CA ARG A 477 -47.20 -31.24 22.41
C ARG A 477 -46.76 -32.06 21.19
N PRO A 478 -47.68 -32.60 20.35
CA PRO A 478 -47.24 -33.36 19.18
C PRO A 478 -46.47 -32.53 18.14
N LEU A 479 -46.74 -31.23 18.04
CA LEU A 479 -45.99 -30.32 17.17
C LEU A 479 -44.55 -30.12 17.67
N SER A 480 -44.37 -30.02 19.00
CA SER A 480 -43.04 -29.99 19.63
C SER A 480 -42.22 -31.23 19.30
N TYR A 481 -42.85 -32.43 19.25
CA TYR A 481 -42.15 -33.65 18.84
C TYR A 481 -41.78 -33.66 17.36
N ILE A 482 -42.64 -33.16 16.46
CA ILE A 482 -42.29 -33.00 15.03
C ILE A 482 -41.13 -32.01 14.88
N PHE A 483 -41.15 -30.91 15.61
CA PHE A 483 -40.06 -29.94 15.64
C PHE A 483 -38.73 -30.56 16.07
N MET A 484 -38.69 -31.26 17.21
CA MET A 484 -37.48 -31.93 17.68
C MET A 484 -37.01 -33.03 16.71
N MET A 485 -37.95 -33.80 16.15
CA MET A 485 -37.65 -34.83 15.16
C MET A 485 -36.99 -34.25 13.90
N ASN A 486 -37.52 -33.14 13.37
CA ASN A 486 -36.94 -32.45 12.21
C ASN A 486 -35.51 -31.95 12.48
N ASN A 487 -35.27 -31.32 13.63
CA ASN A 487 -33.94 -30.82 14.00
C ASN A 487 -32.94 -31.95 14.25
N HIS A 488 -33.36 -33.04 14.90
CA HIS A 488 -32.51 -34.21 15.06
C HIS A 488 -32.18 -34.90 13.72
N SER A 489 -33.12 -34.94 12.77
CA SER A 489 -32.82 -35.40 11.41
C SER A 489 -31.82 -34.49 10.71
N HIS A 490 -31.95 -33.16 10.86
CA HIS A 490 -30.98 -32.19 10.32
C HIS A 490 -29.57 -32.46 10.85
N PHE A 491 -29.38 -32.60 12.16
CA PHE A 491 -28.07 -32.91 12.72
C PHE A 491 -27.54 -34.28 12.31
N HIS A 492 -28.39 -35.29 12.24
CA HIS A 492 -27.99 -36.62 11.75
C HIS A 492 -27.55 -36.57 10.27
N SER A 493 -28.17 -35.70 9.47
CA SER A 493 -27.83 -35.50 8.06
C SER A 493 -26.47 -34.81 7.83
N LEU A 494 -25.84 -34.27 8.88
CA LEU A 494 -24.47 -33.71 8.81
C LEU A 494 -23.39 -34.79 8.68
N LYS A 495 -23.76 -36.08 8.59
CA LYS A 495 -22.82 -37.16 8.34
C LYS A 495 -22.06 -36.92 7.04
N GLY A 496 -20.73 -36.91 7.12
CA GLY A 496 -19.84 -36.65 5.99
C GLY A 496 -19.53 -35.18 5.74
N THR A 497 -20.03 -34.25 6.56
CA THR A 497 -19.58 -32.85 6.54
C THR A 497 -18.49 -32.62 7.59
N GLU A 498 -17.71 -31.55 7.45
CA GLU A 498 -16.65 -31.20 8.40
C GLU A 498 -17.15 -31.02 9.84
N LEU A 499 -18.32 -30.41 10.02
CA LEU A 499 -18.97 -30.30 11.33
C LEU A 499 -19.37 -31.68 11.88
N GLY A 500 -19.92 -32.57 11.05
CA GLY A 500 -20.25 -33.93 11.47
C GLY A 500 -19.01 -34.73 11.89
N ASN A 501 -17.93 -34.60 11.13
CA ASN A 501 -16.63 -35.22 11.43
C ASN A 501 -16.06 -34.70 12.75
N LEU A 502 -16.17 -33.39 13.00
CA LEU A 502 -15.73 -32.77 14.26
C LEU A 502 -16.54 -33.24 15.48
N MET A 503 -17.86 -33.36 15.34
CA MET A 503 -18.74 -33.79 16.44
C MET A 503 -18.64 -35.31 16.71
N GLY A 504 -18.30 -36.09 15.69
CA GLY A 504 -18.04 -37.53 15.78
C GLY A 504 -19.27 -38.43 15.64
N ASP A 505 -19.03 -39.70 15.30
CA ASP A 505 -20.08 -40.69 15.00
C ASP A 505 -21.04 -40.97 16.17
N SER A 506 -20.54 -40.89 17.41
CA SER A 506 -21.37 -41.07 18.60
C SER A 506 -22.47 -40.01 18.69
N TRP A 507 -22.12 -38.75 18.43
CA TRP A 507 -23.07 -37.63 18.44
C TRP A 507 -24.09 -37.73 17.29
N LEU A 508 -23.62 -38.10 16.09
CA LEU A 508 -24.50 -38.34 14.93
C LEU A 508 -25.48 -39.51 15.15
N SER A 509 -24.99 -40.60 15.74
CA SER A 509 -25.80 -41.77 16.11
C SER A 509 -26.84 -41.42 17.17
N ALA A 510 -26.46 -40.65 18.20
CA ALA A 510 -27.37 -40.19 19.23
C ALA A 510 -28.52 -39.36 18.63
N HIS A 511 -28.24 -38.42 17.72
CA HIS A 511 -29.30 -37.68 17.02
C HIS A 511 -30.18 -38.56 16.13
N GLY A 512 -29.63 -39.62 15.53
CA GLY A 512 -30.43 -40.65 14.86
C GLY A 512 -31.39 -41.36 15.83
N GLN A 513 -30.93 -41.72 17.03
CA GLN A 513 -31.78 -42.35 18.06
C GLN A 513 -32.85 -41.41 18.59
N TYR A 514 -32.51 -40.14 18.85
CA TYR A 514 -33.48 -39.12 19.27
C TYR A 514 -34.54 -38.88 18.20
N ARG A 515 -34.18 -38.89 16.91
CA ARG A 515 -35.15 -38.83 15.80
C ARG A 515 -36.17 -39.96 15.90
N GLU A 516 -35.72 -41.20 16.10
CA GLU A 516 -36.63 -42.34 16.27
C GLU A 516 -37.48 -42.23 17.54
N TYR A 517 -36.88 -41.78 18.65
CA TYR A 517 -37.58 -41.55 19.92
C TYR A 517 -38.74 -40.54 19.79
N TYR A 518 -38.49 -39.38 19.20
CA TYR A 518 -39.53 -38.37 18.98
C TYR A 518 -40.59 -38.82 17.97
N SER A 519 -40.22 -39.63 16.97
CA SER A 519 -41.19 -40.22 16.05
C SER A 519 -42.20 -41.12 16.79
N ALA A 520 -41.72 -41.96 17.73
CA ALA A 520 -42.56 -42.83 18.53
C ALA A 520 -43.46 -42.06 19.50
N LEU A 521 -42.93 -41.01 20.15
CA LEU A 521 -43.71 -40.11 21.01
C LEU A 521 -44.84 -39.43 20.24
N TYR A 522 -44.54 -38.90 19.06
CA TYR A 522 -45.52 -38.26 18.19
C TYR A 522 -46.63 -39.25 17.79
N LEU A 523 -46.28 -40.48 17.37
CA LEU A 523 -47.24 -41.50 16.98
C LEU A 523 -48.16 -41.88 18.14
N ARG A 524 -47.59 -42.08 19.33
CA ARG A 524 -48.34 -42.45 20.54
C ARG A 524 -49.31 -41.36 20.97
N GLU A 525 -48.86 -40.11 21.06
CA GLU A 525 -49.70 -39.01 21.56
C GLU A 525 -50.75 -38.56 20.53
N SER A 526 -50.43 -38.59 19.23
CA SER A 526 -51.34 -38.18 18.16
C SER A 526 -52.33 -39.28 17.78
N TRP A 527 -51.82 -40.47 17.45
CA TRP A 527 -52.62 -41.53 16.84
C TRP A 527 -52.98 -42.65 17.82
N GLY A 528 -52.21 -42.83 18.90
CA GLY A 528 -52.45 -43.89 19.89
C GLY A 528 -53.83 -43.81 20.57
N LYS A 529 -54.33 -42.60 20.87
CA LYS A 529 -55.68 -42.40 21.45
C LYS A 529 -56.81 -42.70 20.47
N LEU A 530 -56.57 -42.63 19.16
CA LEU A 530 -57.56 -42.97 18.14
C LEU A 530 -57.71 -44.48 17.97
N LEU A 531 -56.65 -45.24 18.24
CA LEU A 531 -56.68 -46.70 18.19
C LEU A 531 -57.53 -47.30 19.32
N THR A 532 -57.57 -46.68 20.51
CA THR A 532 -58.42 -47.17 21.61
C THR A 532 -59.91 -47.06 21.29
N CYS A 533 -60.32 -46.12 20.44
CA CYS A 533 -61.69 -46.02 19.93
C CYS A 533 -62.10 -47.22 19.05
N LEU A 534 -61.13 -47.89 18.41
CA LEU A 534 -61.34 -49.02 17.50
C LEU A 534 -61.17 -50.40 18.17
N SER A 535 -60.50 -50.47 19.33
CA SER A 535 -60.06 -51.74 19.95
C SER A 535 -60.97 -52.30 21.07
N GLN A 536 -62.06 -51.65 21.45
CA GLN A 536 -62.94 -52.15 22.52
C GLN A 536 -64.03 -53.12 22.01
N ASP A 537 -63.96 -54.38 22.45
CA ASP A 537 -64.83 -55.51 22.04
C ASP A 537 -66.26 -55.51 22.67
N ASN A 538 -66.97 -54.38 22.69
CA ASN A 538 -68.39 -54.38 23.11
C ASN A 538 -69.33 -54.40 21.89
N PRO A 539 -70.10 -55.48 21.66
CA PRO A 539 -70.82 -55.74 20.41
C PRO A 539 -72.26 -55.19 20.40
N VAL A 540 -72.49 -53.94 20.84
CA VAL A 540 -73.83 -53.31 20.77
C VAL A 540 -73.89 -52.38 19.55
N SER A 541 -74.84 -52.60 18.63
CA SER A 541 -74.88 -51.91 17.31
C SER A 541 -74.99 -50.38 17.40
N SER A 542 -75.65 -49.87 18.45
CA SER A 542 -75.79 -48.43 18.72
C SER A 542 -74.49 -47.78 19.23
N ASP A 543 -73.63 -48.55 19.89
CA ASP A 543 -72.34 -48.10 20.43
C ASP A 543 -71.28 -48.06 19.32
N LEU A 544 -71.26 -49.07 18.44
CA LEU A 544 -70.38 -49.13 17.26
C LEU A 544 -70.55 -47.91 16.32
N ARG A 545 -71.80 -47.51 16.03
CA ARG A 545 -72.07 -46.33 15.18
C ARG A 545 -71.56 -45.03 15.80
N LYS A 546 -71.77 -44.85 17.12
CA LYS A 546 -71.29 -43.66 17.85
C LYS A 546 -69.76 -43.61 17.88
N ARG A 547 -69.11 -44.76 18.08
CA ARG A 547 -67.65 -44.90 18.06
C ARG A 547 -67.05 -44.61 16.69
N LEU A 548 -67.65 -45.09 15.59
CA LEU A 548 -67.21 -44.77 14.24
C LEU A 548 -67.32 -43.27 13.94
N LYS A 549 -68.40 -42.62 14.41
CA LYS A 549 -68.57 -41.18 14.28
C LYS A 549 -67.50 -40.42 15.09
N ALA A 550 -67.28 -40.81 16.35
CA ALA A 550 -66.25 -40.22 17.20
C ALA A 550 -64.84 -40.40 16.63
N PHE A 551 -64.53 -41.58 16.06
CA PHE A 551 -63.27 -41.82 15.36
C PHE A 551 -63.10 -40.89 14.17
N ASN A 552 -64.12 -40.76 13.30
CA ASN A 552 -64.04 -39.88 12.13
C ASN A 552 -63.86 -38.41 12.55
N GLU A 553 -64.60 -37.94 13.56
CA GLU A 553 -64.46 -36.57 14.10
C GLU A 553 -63.06 -36.33 14.68
N ALA A 554 -62.51 -37.30 15.39
CA ALA A 554 -61.19 -37.19 15.99
C ALA A 554 -60.06 -37.30 14.95
N VAL A 555 -60.24 -38.08 13.87
CA VAL A 555 -59.34 -38.08 12.70
C VAL A 555 -59.39 -36.75 11.96
N ASP A 556 -60.58 -36.18 11.75
CA ASP A 556 -60.74 -34.88 11.08
C ASP A 556 -60.10 -33.75 11.88
N ASP A 557 -60.32 -33.72 13.19
CA ASP A 557 -59.70 -32.76 14.11
C ASP A 557 -58.16 -32.89 14.08
N MET A 558 -57.64 -34.12 14.12
CA MET A 558 -56.20 -34.37 14.02
C MET A 558 -55.65 -33.92 12.68
N TYR A 559 -56.29 -34.31 11.57
CA TYR A 559 -55.89 -33.92 10.22
C TYR A 559 -55.90 -32.41 10.05
N SER A 560 -56.95 -31.72 10.52
CA SER A 560 -57.06 -30.26 10.46
C SER A 560 -55.96 -29.55 11.24
N LYS A 561 -55.52 -30.10 12.38
CA LYS A 561 -54.42 -29.54 13.18
C LYS A 561 -53.06 -29.76 12.51
N GLN A 562 -52.87 -30.93 11.91
CA GLN A 562 -51.57 -31.38 11.40
C GLN A 562 -51.32 -31.07 9.93
N SER A 563 -52.34 -30.68 9.17
CA SER A 563 -52.23 -30.41 7.72
C SER A 563 -51.24 -29.30 7.37
N ASN A 564 -50.89 -28.43 8.33
CA ASN A 564 -49.94 -27.33 8.14
C ASN A 564 -48.54 -27.64 8.69
N TRP A 565 -48.32 -28.81 9.28
CA TRP A 565 -47.01 -29.19 9.81
C TRP A 565 -46.13 -29.71 8.69
N VAL A 566 -44.81 -29.59 8.81
CA VAL A 566 -43.87 -29.90 7.73
C VAL A 566 -42.79 -30.87 8.23
N ILE A 567 -42.45 -31.84 7.38
CA ILE A 567 -41.23 -32.66 7.53
C ILE A 567 -40.43 -32.50 6.24
N PHE A 568 -39.30 -31.81 6.31
CA PHE A 568 -38.51 -31.48 5.11
C PHE A 568 -37.80 -32.70 4.52
N ASP A 569 -37.18 -33.53 5.35
CA ASP A 569 -36.50 -34.76 4.94
C ASP A 569 -37.50 -35.73 4.30
N GLU A 570 -37.35 -35.99 3.00
CA GLU A 570 -38.25 -36.85 2.23
C GLU A 570 -38.24 -38.28 2.77
N SER A 571 -37.08 -38.82 3.13
CA SER A 571 -36.96 -40.19 3.63
C SER A 571 -37.68 -40.35 4.98
N LEU A 572 -37.53 -39.36 5.85
CA LEU A 572 -38.22 -39.30 7.13
C LEU A 572 -39.73 -39.12 6.92
N ARG A 573 -40.14 -38.24 6.01
CA ARG A 573 -41.56 -38.00 5.70
C ARG A 573 -42.25 -39.26 5.22
N GLN A 574 -41.66 -39.98 4.26
CA GLN A 574 -42.17 -41.25 3.75
C GLN A 574 -42.27 -42.30 4.86
N LYS A 575 -41.24 -42.40 5.72
CA LYS A 575 -41.26 -43.29 6.88
C LYS A 575 -42.41 -42.94 7.83
N MET A 576 -42.65 -41.66 8.11
CA MET A 576 -43.74 -41.22 8.98
C MET A 576 -45.10 -41.52 8.37
N HIS A 577 -45.30 -41.29 7.06
CA HIS A 577 -46.53 -41.70 6.36
C HIS A 577 -46.77 -43.20 6.50
N GLN A 578 -45.76 -44.02 6.25
CA GLN A 578 -45.85 -45.47 6.42
C GLN A 578 -46.23 -45.87 7.84
N LEU A 579 -45.60 -45.29 8.87
CA LEU A 579 -45.89 -45.59 10.27
C LEU A 579 -47.33 -45.21 10.67
N VAL A 580 -47.81 -44.03 10.24
CA VAL A 580 -49.18 -43.58 10.52
C VAL A 580 -50.20 -44.46 9.80
N VAL A 581 -49.96 -44.81 8.54
CA VAL A 581 -50.82 -45.70 7.76
C VAL A 581 -50.86 -47.11 8.35
N GLN A 582 -49.70 -47.68 8.71
CA GLN A 582 -49.59 -49.00 9.33
C GLN A 582 -50.28 -49.05 10.69
N ALA A 583 -50.25 -47.97 11.46
CA ALA A 583 -50.94 -47.90 12.74
C ALA A 583 -52.47 -47.88 12.57
N LEU A 584 -53.01 -47.04 11.68
CA LEU A 584 -54.44 -46.73 11.64
C LEU A 584 -55.24 -47.56 10.64
N VAL A 585 -54.73 -47.76 9.42
CA VAL A 585 -55.51 -48.34 8.32
C VAL A 585 -55.88 -49.81 8.58
N PRO A 586 -54.99 -50.68 9.11
CA PRO A 586 -55.36 -52.05 9.45
C PRO A 586 -56.44 -52.14 10.54
N ALA A 587 -56.30 -51.35 11.61
CA ALA A 587 -57.27 -51.30 12.71
C ALA A 587 -58.64 -50.82 12.20
N TYR A 588 -58.65 -49.76 11.38
CA TYR A 588 -59.87 -49.24 10.77
C TYR A 588 -60.51 -50.22 9.79
N ARG A 589 -59.72 -50.93 8.98
CA ARG A 589 -60.21 -51.95 8.04
C ARG A 589 -60.87 -53.12 8.78
N SER A 590 -60.25 -53.62 9.84
CA SER A 590 -60.82 -54.68 10.69
C SER A 590 -62.12 -54.21 11.35
N TYR A 591 -62.15 -52.98 11.85
CA TYR A 591 -63.35 -52.39 12.43
C TYR A 591 -64.50 -52.24 11.42
N LEU A 592 -64.21 -51.78 10.20
CA LEU A 592 -65.19 -51.67 9.13
C LEU A 592 -65.75 -53.04 8.71
N GLN A 593 -64.93 -54.09 8.66
CA GLN A 593 -65.41 -55.46 8.39
C GLN A 593 -66.38 -55.95 9.47
N LYS A 594 -66.05 -55.76 10.76
CA LYS A 594 -66.96 -56.06 11.87
C LYS A 594 -68.26 -55.24 11.78
N TYR A 595 -68.16 -53.97 11.41
CA TYR A 595 -69.31 -53.08 11.26
C TYR A 595 -70.23 -53.51 10.10
N SER A 596 -69.67 -53.85 8.94
CA SER A 596 -70.42 -54.33 7.77
C SER A 596 -71.23 -55.60 8.07
N LEU A 597 -70.62 -56.60 8.72
CA LEU A 597 -71.29 -57.84 9.12
C LEU A 597 -72.49 -57.62 10.07
N LEU A 598 -72.46 -56.56 10.87
CA LEU A 598 -73.55 -56.22 11.82
C LEU A 598 -74.63 -55.32 11.21
N VAL A 599 -74.29 -54.54 10.18
CA VAL A 599 -75.21 -53.62 9.50
C VAL A 599 -76.03 -54.30 8.40
N GLU A 600 -75.53 -55.40 7.82
CA GLU A 600 -76.31 -56.26 6.91
C GLU A 600 -77.63 -56.78 7.51
N HIS A 601 -77.79 -56.71 8.84
CA HIS A 601 -79.02 -57.04 9.56
C HIS A 601 -79.94 -55.84 9.88
N SER A 602 -79.69 -54.64 9.31
CA SER A 602 -80.48 -53.44 9.58
C SER A 602 -80.75 -52.58 8.33
N ASP A 603 -82.01 -52.17 8.12
CA ASP A 603 -82.52 -51.45 6.93
C ASP A 603 -82.03 -49.99 6.76
N THR A 604 -80.89 -49.60 7.36
CA THR A 604 -80.36 -48.23 7.25
C THR A 604 -78.97 -48.21 6.61
N THR A 605 -78.93 -48.26 5.29
CA THR A 605 -77.71 -48.08 4.48
C THR A 605 -77.23 -46.64 4.54
N ARG A 606 -76.43 -46.29 5.56
CA ARG A 606 -75.62 -45.06 5.55
C ARG A 606 -74.15 -45.46 5.49
N THR A 607 -73.53 -45.22 4.34
CA THR A 607 -72.14 -45.56 4.05
C THR A 607 -71.17 -44.87 5.02
N PRO A 608 -70.09 -45.53 5.44
CA PRO A 608 -69.05 -44.90 6.26
C PRO A 608 -68.43 -43.69 5.54
N LYS A 609 -68.08 -42.65 6.31
CA LYS A 609 -67.52 -41.38 5.78
C LYS A 609 -66.20 -41.58 5.02
N TYR A 610 -65.38 -42.52 5.47
CA TYR A 610 -64.11 -42.88 4.85
C TYR A 610 -64.11 -44.34 4.44
N THR A 611 -63.60 -44.62 3.25
CA THR A 611 -63.09 -45.96 2.90
C THR A 611 -61.67 -46.12 3.42
N ALA A 612 -61.21 -47.36 3.63
CA ALA A 612 -59.83 -47.60 4.03
C ALA A 612 -58.82 -46.94 3.06
N LYS A 613 -59.12 -46.92 1.75
CA LYS A 613 -58.26 -46.30 0.75
C LYS A 613 -58.33 -44.77 0.77
N SER A 614 -59.50 -44.17 0.99
CA SER A 614 -59.59 -42.70 1.11
C SER A 614 -58.90 -42.20 2.38
N LEU A 615 -58.95 -42.96 3.49
CA LEU A 615 -58.22 -42.64 4.71
C LEU A 615 -56.71 -42.71 4.49
N GLU A 616 -56.21 -43.77 3.84
CA GLU A 616 -54.81 -43.90 3.45
C GLU A 616 -54.33 -42.72 2.58
N ASN A 617 -55.10 -42.37 1.56
CA ASN A 617 -54.79 -41.23 0.69
C ASN A 617 -54.74 -39.90 1.45
N MET A 618 -55.67 -39.68 2.40
CA MET A 618 -55.68 -38.50 3.25
C MET A 618 -54.45 -38.45 4.18
N LEU A 619 -54.05 -39.57 4.77
CA LEU A 619 -52.88 -39.59 5.66
C LEU A 619 -51.58 -39.31 4.89
N ASN A 620 -51.49 -39.73 3.63
CA ASN A 620 -50.35 -39.47 2.75
C ASN A 620 -50.22 -37.99 2.31
N THR A 621 -51.25 -37.15 2.50
CA THR A 621 -51.17 -35.70 2.21
C THR A 621 -50.65 -34.88 3.38
N LEU A 622 -50.42 -35.47 4.55
CA LEU A 622 -49.83 -34.79 5.71
C LEU A 622 -48.34 -34.46 5.50
N PHE A 623 -47.81 -33.51 6.27
CA PHE A 623 -46.38 -33.16 6.34
C PHE A 623 -45.75 -32.61 5.06
N GLN A 624 -46.57 -32.29 4.05
CA GLN A 624 -46.06 -31.76 2.80
C GLN A 624 -45.54 -30.33 2.99
N PRO A 625 -44.31 -30.02 2.51
CA PRO A 625 -43.85 -28.65 2.49
C PRO A 625 -44.76 -27.83 1.57
N ARG A 626 -45.29 -26.69 2.04
CA ARG A 626 -46.04 -25.78 1.17
C ARG A 626 -45.10 -25.32 0.05
N GLN A 627 -45.48 -25.53 -1.21
CA GLN A 627 -44.80 -24.94 -2.36
C GLN A 627 -45.01 -23.42 -2.36
N ILE A 628 -44.29 -22.71 -1.50
CA ILE A 628 -43.76 -21.41 -1.89
C ILE A 628 -42.80 -21.73 -3.04
N LYS A 629 -42.97 -21.13 -4.22
CA LYS A 629 -42.06 -21.27 -5.37
C LYS A 629 -40.62 -20.93 -4.96
N TYR A 630 -39.93 -21.86 -4.33
CA TYR A 630 -38.49 -21.96 -4.23
C TYR A 630 -38.15 -23.29 -4.89
N ARG A 631 -37.71 -23.13 -6.13
CA ARG A 631 -37.29 -24.18 -7.04
C ARG A 631 -36.36 -25.14 -6.30
N SER A 632 -36.61 -26.43 -6.52
CA SER A 632 -35.79 -27.56 -6.12
C SER A 632 -34.29 -27.31 -6.31
N THR A 633 -33.52 -27.34 -5.22
CA THR A 633 -32.17 -27.92 -5.23
C THR A 633 -31.78 -28.26 -3.81
N ILE A 634 -31.90 -29.54 -3.47
CA ILE A 634 -30.98 -30.18 -2.54
C ILE A 634 -29.70 -30.37 -3.37
N ASP A 635 -28.94 -29.28 -3.53
CA ASP A 635 -27.55 -29.27 -3.98
C ASP A 635 -26.87 -28.09 -3.30
N SER A 636 -26.03 -28.42 -2.32
CA SER A 636 -24.74 -27.83 -1.96
C SER A 636 -24.46 -26.31 -1.98
N HIS A 637 -25.40 -25.39 -2.21
CA HIS A 637 -25.15 -23.95 -2.02
C HIS A 637 -26.37 -23.20 -1.48
N PHE A 638 -26.18 -22.53 -0.33
CA PHE A 638 -27.12 -21.56 0.22
C PHE A 638 -27.47 -20.52 -0.84
N THR A 639 -28.75 -20.35 -1.16
CA THR A 639 -29.18 -19.29 -2.09
C THR A 639 -28.88 -17.91 -1.49
N GLY A 640 -28.37 -16.96 -2.29
CA GLY A 640 -28.01 -15.61 -1.84
C GLY A 640 -29.14 -14.91 -1.06
N LYS A 641 -30.40 -15.14 -1.46
CA LYS A 641 -31.59 -14.61 -0.77
C LYS A 641 -31.78 -15.15 0.65
N GLN A 642 -31.47 -16.43 0.91
CA GLN A 642 -31.54 -17.02 2.25
C GLN A 642 -30.41 -16.49 3.14
N ARG A 643 -29.21 -16.34 2.56
CA ARG A 643 -28.07 -15.69 3.22
C ARG A 643 -28.41 -14.26 3.61
N ASN A 644 -29.00 -13.49 2.70
CA ASN A 644 -29.37 -12.09 2.93
C ASN A 644 -30.47 -11.95 3.98
N ALA A 645 -31.47 -12.84 4.00
CA ALA A 645 -32.54 -12.80 5.00
C ALA A 645 -32.02 -13.10 6.42
N VAL A 646 -31.14 -14.10 6.58
CA VAL A 646 -30.55 -14.45 7.88
C VAL A 646 -29.49 -13.41 8.29
N THR A 647 -28.74 -12.87 7.33
CA THR A 647 -27.81 -11.76 7.58
C THR A 647 -28.55 -10.51 8.02
N ASN A 648 -29.72 -10.22 7.43
CA ASN A 648 -30.58 -9.13 7.89
C ASN A 648 -31.15 -9.39 9.29
N GLN A 649 -31.42 -10.65 9.65
CA GLN A 649 -31.82 -11.02 11.01
C GLN A 649 -30.68 -10.77 12.01
N PHE A 650 -29.47 -11.28 11.76
CA PHE A 650 -28.29 -10.96 12.58
C PHE A 650 -27.93 -9.46 12.59
N ARG A 651 -28.14 -8.75 11.48
CA ARG A 651 -27.97 -7.28 11.40
C ARG A 651 -28.93 -6.56 12.35
N LEU A 652 -30.19 -7.00 12.44
CA LEU A 652 -31.17 -6.39 13.35
C LEU A 652 -30.79 -6.61 14.81
N THR A 653 -30.29 -7.80 15.17
CA THR A 653 -29.82 -8.11 16.54
C THR A 653 -28.61 -7.26 16.93
N LEU A 654 -27.71 -6.97 15.98
CA LEU A 654 -26.53 -6.11 16.19
C LEU A 654 -26.82 -4.60 16.22
N THR A 655 -27.96 -4.13 15.67
CA THR A 655 -28.33 -2.70 15.69
C THR A 655 -29.22 -2.34 16.88
N ALA A 656 -29.68 -3.34 17.63
CA ALA A 656 -30.49 -3.19 18.85
C ALA A 656 -29.65 -3.22 20.14
N MET A 657 -28.34 -3.46 20.02
CA MET A 657 -27.31 -3.15 21.03
C MET A 657 -26.72 -1.78 20.73
#